data_AF-F6HFB6-F1
#
_entry.id   AF-F6HFB6-F1
#
_cell.length_a   1.000
_cell.length_b   1.000
_cell.length_c   1.000
_cell.angle_alpha   90.00
_cell.angle_beta   90.00
_cell.angle_gamma   90.00
#
_symmetry.space_group_name_H-M   'P 1'
#
loop_
_entity.id
_entity.type
_entity.pdbx_description
1 polymer ?
#
loop_
_entity_poly.entity_id
_entity_poly.type
_entity_poly.pdbx_seq_one_letter_code
_entity_poly.pdbx_strand_id
1 'polypeptide(L)'
;MSLPPIECIHVTDDCLREWKSGNPSFKVSGTVPMLRFLYELCSTLVRGELPLHKCKVALDSVEFSDKEADEELASNFADIVTQMALDLTMPGENRARLIKLAKWLVESTLVPLRLFQERCEEEFLWESEMIKIKAQELKNKEVRVNTRLLYQQTKFNLVREESEGYSKLVTLLCQGSESSSQNASAATIGIIKSLIGHFDLDPNRVFDIVLECFEHQPDNSVFLDLIPIFPKSHASQILGFKYQYYQRMEVNNRVPPGLYQLTALLVKEEFIDLDSIYAHLLPKDEEAFEHYNVFSAKRLDEANKIGKINLAATGKDLMEDEKQGDVTIDLFAALDMETEAVAERSSELENNQTLGLLTGFLAVDDWYHAHILFDRLSPLNPVAHIEICNGLLRLIEKSISTAYGIVHQAHLESFGLSSSGSDLMETTNSSVNRSFIDLPKELFQMLACVGPYFYRDTILLQKVCRVLRGYYLSALELVRSGDGAYNPESGVGGNRVPRLHLKEARSRIEEALGTCLLPSLQLIPANPAVCQEIWEVMNLLPYEVRYRLYGEWEKDDERIPVVLAARQTAKLDTRRILKRLAKENLKQLGRMVAKLAHANPMTVLRTIVHQIEAYRDMITPVVDAFKYLTQGDDEGPLRGMRGESSPKC
;
A
#
# COMPACT_ATOMS: atom_id res chain seq x y z
N MET A 1 44.77 -25.20 52.89
CA MET A 1 45.95 -26.09 52.84
C MET A 1 46.99 -25.32 52.06
N SER A 2 48.01 -24.75 52.72
CA SER A 2 49.09 -24.03 52.05
C SER A 2 49.86 -25.02 51.16
N LEU A 3 50.07 -24.67 49.89
CA LEU A 3 50.95 -25.41 48.99
C LEU A 3 52.30 -25.69 49.70
N PRO A 4 52.89 -26.90 49.53
CA PRO A 4 54.16 -27.23 50.15
C PRO A 4 55.23 -26.18 49.76
N PRO A 5 56.16 -25.86 50.68
CA PRO A 5 57.24 -24.92 50.36
C PRO A 5 58.01 -25.42 49.14
N ILE A 6 58.25 -24.52 48.18
CA ILE A 6 59.04 -24.83 46.99
C ILE A 6 60.44 -25.21 47.45
N GLU A 7 60.86 -26.45 47.18
CA GLU A 7 62.25 -26.85 47.34
C GLU A 7 63.09 -26.09 46.30
N CYS A 8 63.79 -25.06 46.76
CA CYS A 8 64.67 -24.25 45.92
C CYS A 8 65.99 -25.02 45.72
N ILE A 9 66.25 -25.43 44.49
CA ILE A 9 67.41 -26.25 44.13
C ILE A 9 68.61 -25.35 43.79
N HIS A 10 68.35 -24.16 43.24
CA HIS A 10 69.38 -23.25 42.74
C HIS A 10 69.44 -21.93 43.51
N VAL A 11 68.32 -21.47 44.08
CA VAL A 11 68.30 -20.34 45.02
C VAL A 11 68.46 -20.86 46.46
N THR A 12 69.69 -21.14 46.87
CA THR A 12 70.00 -21.66 48.22
C THR A 12 70.14 -20.55 49.28
N ASP A 13 70.05 -20.90 50.56
CA ASP A 13 70.23 -19.96 51.68
C ASP A 13 71.60 -19.24 51.69
N ASP A 14 72.63 -19.86 51.09
CA ASP A 14 73.93 -19.24 50.88
C ASP A 14 73.87 -18.14 49.81
N CYS A 15 73.20 -18.40 48.68
CA CYS A 15 72.97 -17.41 47.63
C CYS A 15 72.19 -16.19 48.17
N LEU A 16 71.14 -16.45 48.97
CA LEU A 16 70.35 -15.40 49.59
C LEU A 16 71.17 -14.52 50.55
N ARG A 17 72.12 -15.10 51.30
CA ARG A 17 73.02 -14.34 52.19
C ARG A 17 74.00 -13.46 51.42
N GLU A 18 74.60 -13.98 50.35
CA GLU A 18 75.56 -13.24 49.51
C GLU A 18 74.89 -12.13 48.70
N TRP A 19 73.71 -12.37 48.15
CA TRP A 19 72.95 -11.30 47.49
C TRP A 19 72.52 -10.24 48.51
N LYS A 20 72.10 -10.63 49.72
CA LYS A 20 71.77 -9.69 50.82
C LYS A 20 72.97 -8.86 51.30
N SER A 21 74.18 -9.39 51.30
CA SER A 21 75.40 -8.63 51.64
C SER A 21 75.85 -7.71 50.49
N GLY A 22 75.37 -7.93 49.26
CA GLY A 22 75.62 -7.08 48.11
C GLY A 22 76.97 -7.33 47.45
N ASN A 23 77.49 -8.56 47.53
CA ASN A 23 78.76 -8.96 46.96
C ASN A 23 78.65 -9.12 45.42
N PRO A 24 79.23 -8.22 44.59
CA PRO A 24 79.13 -8.29 43.14
C PRO A 24 80.04 -9.35 42.50
N SER A 25 80.92 -9.99 43.30
CA SER A 25 81.86 -11.02 42.82
C SER A 25 81.36 -12.45 43.02
N PHE A 26 80.18 -12.60 43.63
CA PHE A 26 79.57 -13.90 43.85
C PHE A 26 79.00 -14.45 42.52
N LYS A 27 79.36 -15.69 42.19
CA LYS A 27 78.76 -16.46 41.09
C LYS A 27 78.16 -17.75 41.64
N VAL A 28 76.95 -18.08 41.20
CA VAL A 28 76.31 -19.36 41.52
C VAL A 28 77.09 -20.49 40.83
N SER A 29 77.28 -21.61 41.54
CA SER A 29 78.12 -22.71 41.06
C SER A 29 77.40 -23.54 39.99
N GLY A 30 77.96 -23.58 38.77
CA GLY A 30 77.47 -24.41 37.66
C GLY A 30 76.47 -23.69 36.75
N THR A 31 76.18 -24.30 35.59
CA THR A 31 75.14 -23.80 34.66
C THR A 31 73.74 -24.19 35.14
N VAL A 32 72.81 -23.24 35.15
CA VAL A 32 71.46 -23.45 35.69
C VAL A 32 70.39 -23.36 34.60
N PRO A 33 69.33 -24.20 34.60
CA PRO A 33 68.19 -24.04 33.71
C PRO A 33 67.45 -22.71 33.97
N MET A 34 67.26 -21.90 32.93
CA MET A 34 66.74 -20.53 33.06
C MET A 34 65.35 -20.50 33.72
N LEU A 35 64.38 -21.24 33.17
CA LEU A 35 63.00 -21.26 33.67
C LEU A 35 62.90 -21.64 35.16
N ARG A 36 63.64 -22.67 35.58
CA ARG A 36 63.62 -23.16 36.96
C ARG A 36 64.23 -22.13 37.91
N PHE A 37 65.35 -21.54 37.52
CA PHE A 37 66.01 -20.50 38.31
C PHE A 37 65.13 -19.25 38.44
N LEU A 38 64.56 -18.77 37.34
CA LEU A 38 63.68 -17.60 37.34
C LEU A 38 62.43 -17.83 38.20
N TYR A 39 61.86 -19.03 38.17
CA TYR A 39 60.70 -19.37 39.02
C TYR A 39 61.07 -19.36 40.51
N GLU A 40 62.20 -19.96 40.88
CA GLU A 40 62.70 -19.95 42.27
C GLU A 40 63.04 -18.52 42.73
N LEU A 41 63.63 -17.71 41.85
CA LEU A 41 63.94 -16.30 42.10
C LEU A 41 62.66 -15.46 42.30
N CYS A 42 61.67 -15.59 41.41
CA CYS A 42 60.38 -14.91 41.56
C CYS A 42 59.66 -15.36 42.84
N SER A 43 59.67 -16.65 43.17
CA SER A 43 59.08 -17.19 44.40
C SER A 43 59.74 -16.61 45.66
N THR A 44 61.07 -16.57 45.72
CA THR A 44 61.82 -16.04 46.88
C THR A 44 61.64 -14.52 47.04
N LEU A 45 61.55 -13.77 45.94
CA LEU A 45 61.20 -12.35 45.92
C LEU A 45 59.76 -12.12 46.44
N VAL A 46 58.81 -12.95 46.02
CA VAL A 46 57.39 -12.86 46.44
C VAL A 46 57.20 -13.27 47.91
N ARG A 47 57.97 -14.24 48.41
CA ARG A 47 58.01 -14.61 49.84
C ARG A 47 58.67 -13.55 50.73
N GLY A 48 59.31 -12.54 50.14
CA GLY A 48 59.99 -11.46 50.85
C GLY A 48 61.35 -11.86 51.42
N GLU A 49 61.88 -13.00 50.98
CA GLU A 49 63.18 -13.52 51.41
C GLU A 49 64.33 -12.73 50.77
N LEU A 50 64.11 -12.10 49.61
CA LEU A 50 65.07 -11.24 48.91
C LEU A 50 64.43 -9.88 48.53
N PRO A 51 65.11 -8.73 48.72
CA PRO A 51 64.60 -7.44 48.25
C PRO A 51 64.61 -7.31 46.71
N LEU A 52 63.58 -6.68 46.13
CA LEU A 52 63.36 -6.55 44.68
C LEU A 52 64.56 -5.95 43.90
N HIS A 53 65.22 -4.93 44.44
CA HIS A 53 66.37 -4.27 43.79
C HIS A 53 67.59 -5.20 43.62
N LYS A 54 67.63 -6.35 44.31
CA LYS A 54 68.71 -7.33 44.23
C LYS A 54 68.48 -8.39 43.16
N CYS A 55 67.33 -8.36 42.47
CA CYS A 55 67.02 -9.28 41.39
C CYS A 55 68.04 -9.17 40.23
N LYS A 56 68.49 -7.95 39.86
CA LYS A 56 69.56 -7.79 38.85
C LYS A 56 70.89 -8.43 39.29
N VAL A 57 71.27 -8.24 40.56
CA VAL A 57 72.49 -8.84 41.13
C VAL A 57 72.41 -10.37 41.13
N ALA A 58 71.22 -10.93 41.37
CA ALA A 58 70.99 -12.36 41.28
C ALA A 58 71.10 -12.87 39.83
N LEU A 59 70.53 -12.15 38.86
CA LEU A 59 70.63 -12.49 37.43
C LEU A 59 72.07 -12.42 36.91
N ASP A 60 72.82 -11.38 37.27
CA ASP A 60 74.22 -11.19 36.86
C ASP A 60 75.17 -12.24 37.46
N SER A 61 74.75 -12.93 38.53
CA SER A 61 75.53 -13.94 39.23
C SER A 61 75.42 -15.36 38.66
N VAL A 62 74.57 -15.58 37.65
CA VAL A 62 74.27 -16.93 37.10
C VAL A 62 74.69 -17.04 35.64
N GLU A 63 75.24 -18.20 35.28
CA GLU A 63 75.42 -18.59 33.89
C GLU A 63 74.34 -19.62 33.53
N PHE A 64 73.46 -19.28 32.58
CA PHE A 64 72.38 -20.18 32.16
C PHE A 64 72.90 -21.29 31.25
N SER A 65 72.33 -22.50 31.36
CA SER A 65 72.64 -23.62 30.48
C SER A 65 72.25 -23.33 29.02
N ASP A 66 71.22 -22.53 28.85
CA ASP A 66 70.61 -22.18 27.57
C ASP A 66 71.11 -20.78 27.19
N LYS A 67 71.89 -20.68 26.11
CA LYS A 67 72.38 -19.39 25.58
C LYS A 67 71.25 -18.73 24.79
N GLU A 68 70.34 -18.10 25.50
CA GLU A 68 69.14 -17.49 24.94
C GLU A 68 69.20 -15.96 24.95
N ALA A 69 68.48 -15.33 24.02
CA ALA A 69 68.49 -13.88 23.86
C ALA A 69 67.77 -13.19 25.03
N ASP A 70 68.10 -11.92 25.31
CA ASP A 70 67.44 -11.14 26.37
C ASP A 70 65.89 -11.11 26.24
N GLU A 71 65.35 -11.30 25.03
CA GLU A 71 63.90 -11.39 24.75
C GLU A 71 63.24 -12.65 25.34
N GLU A 72 63.93 -13.79 25.37
CA GLU A 72 63.42 -15.05 25.94
C GLU A 72 63.38 -14.97 27.47
N LEU A 73 64.39 -14.33 28.08
CA LEU A 73 64.43 -14.04 29.51
C LEU A 73 63.26 -13.13 29.93
N ALA A 74 62.96 -12.08 29.16
CA ALA A 74 61.81 -11.21 29.39
C ALA A 74 60.47 -11.95 29.25
N SER A 75 60.33 -12.82 28.24
CA SER A 75 59.14 -13.66 28.03
C SER A 75 58.94 -14.64 29.19
N ASN A 76 60.00 -15.31 29.64
CA ASN A 76 59.94 -16.28 30.73
C ASN A 76 59.56 -15.61 32.06
N PHE A 77 60.10 -14.42 32.35
CA PHE A 77 59.68 -13.63 33.51
C PHE A 77 58.20 -13.25 33.44
N ALA A 78 57.71 -12.83 32.26
CA ALA A 78 56.31 -12.52 32.08
C ALA A 78 55.42 -13.74 32.35
N ASP A 79 55.74 -14.91 31.78
CA ASP A 79 54.98 -16.15 31.97
C ASP A 79 54.94 -16.60 33.43
N ILE A 80 56.08 -16.57 34.13
CA ILE A 80 56.17 -16.95 35.54
C ILE A 80 55.29 -16.04 36.40
N VAL A 81 55.41 -14.72 36.21
CA VAL A 81 54.61 -13.74 36.97
C VAL A 81 53.13 -13.87 36.66
N THR A 82 52.76 -14.08 35.38
CA THR A 82 51.38 -14.34 34.97
C THR A 82 50.83 -15.60 35.63
N GLN A 83 51.56 -16.71 35.61
CA GLN A 83 51.14 -17.96 36.26
C GLN A 83 51.00 -17.80 37.78
N MET A 84 51.90 -17.08 38.43
CA MET A 84 51.78 -16.77 39.85
C MET A 84 50.58 -15.87 40.17
N ALA A 85 50.22 -14.96 39.26
CA ALA A 85 49.08 -14.06 39.43
C ALA A 85 47.72 -14.80 39.39
N LEU A 86 47.65 -15.92 38.68
CA LEU A 86 46.47 -16.78 38.58
C LEU A 86 46.20 -17.61 39.85
N ASP A 87 47.17 -17.72 40.76
CA ASP A 87 46.99 -18.50 41.99
C ASP A 87 46.11 -17.73 43.00
N LEU A 88 44.83 -18.09 43.01
CA LEU A 88 43.81 -17.55 43.93
C LEU A 88 44.05 -17.93 45.40
N THR A 89 44.96 -18.86 45.69
CA THR A 89 45.27 -19.32 47.06
C THR A 89 46.45 -18.56 47.69
N MET A 90 47.09 -17.65 46.95
CA MET A 90 48.21 -16.84 47.42
C MET A 90 47.81 -15.92 48.59
N PRO A 91 48.59 -15.88 49.68
CA PRO A 91 48.40 -14.91 50.76
C PRO A 91 48.45 -13.45 50.26
N GLY A 92 47.64 -12.56 50.85
CA GLY A 92 47.55 -11.16 50.41
C GLY A 92 48.88 -10.39 50.47
N GLU A 93 49.74 -10.69 51.44
CA GLU A 93 51.09 -10.10 51.52
C GLU A 93 51.99 -10.51 50.33
N ASN A 94 51.90 -11.78 49.93
CA ASN A 94 52.64 -12.31 48.79
C ASN A 94 52.08 -11.75 47.47
N ARG A 95 50.75 -11.62 47.34
CA ARG A 95 50.12 -10.96 46.18
C ARG A 95 50.58 -9.49 46.06
N ALA A 96 50.62 -8.75 47.15
CA ALA A 96 51.13 -7.37 47.16
C ALA A 96 52.61 -7.27 46.74
N ARG A 97 53.44 -8.25 47.11
CA ARG A 97 54.84 -8.33 46.67
C ARG A 97 54.96 -8.75 45.21
N LEU A 98 54.11 -9.64 44.70
CA LEU A 98 54.04 -10.01 43.28
C LEU A 98 53.69 -8.79 42.42
N ILE A 99 52.73 -7.97 42.85
CA ILE A 99 52.38 -6.71 42.16
C ILE A 99 53.59 -5.77 42.11
N LYS A 100 54.30 -5.60 43.23
CA LYS A 100 55.52 -4.77 43.29
C LYS A 100 56.64 -5.33 42.41
N LEU A 101 56.80 -6.66 42.36
CA LEU A 101 57.76 -7.33 41.48
C LEU A 101 57.44 -7.05 40.01
N ALA A 102 56.18 -7.21 39.60
CA ALA A 102 55.75 -6.95 38.23
C ALA A 102 55.99 -5.49 37.82
N LYS A 103 55.64 -4.52 38.69
CA LYS A 103 55.95 -3.09 38.47
C LYS A 103 57.46 -2.86 38.33
N TRP A 104 58.25 -3.43 39.23
CA TRP A 104 59.71 -3.30 39.20
C TRP A 104 60.34 -3.92 37.93
N LEU A 105 59.83 -5.06 37.45
CA LEU A 105 60.31 -5.70 36.21
C LEU A 105 60.09 -4.81 34.98
N VAL A 106 58.97 -4.09 34.93
CA VAL A 106 58.69 -3.10 33.87
C VAL A 106 59.56 -1.85 34.02
N GLU A 107 59.64 -1.28 35.23
CA GLU A 107 60.46 -0.09 35.52
C GLU A 107 61.95 -0.31 35.28
N SER A 108 62.43 -1.52 35.55
CA SER A 108 63.82 -1.92 35.39
C SER A 108 64.21 -2.32 33.97
N THR A 109 63.26 -2.22 33.03
CA THR A 109 63.33 -2.58 31.60
C THR A 109 63.70 -4.05 31.34
N LEU A 110 63.49 -4.93 32.33
CA LEU A 110 63.72 -6.38 32.19
C LEU A 110 62.57 -7.08 31.45
N VAL A 111 61.35 -6.56 31.59
CA VAL A 111 60.16 -7.08 30.88
C VAL A 111 59.43 -5.94 30.19
N PRO A 112 59.26 -5.96 28.86
CA PRO A 112 58.42 -5.00 28.16
C PRO A 112 56.96 -5.05 28.65
N LEU A 113 56.36 -3.88 28.89
CA LEU A 113 54.96 -3.73 29.33
C LEU A 113 53.97 -4.52 28.45
N ARG A 114 54.25 -4.61 27.15
CA ARG A 114 53.42 -5.32 26.17
C ARG A 114 53.21 -6.79 26.52
N LEU A 115 54.22 -7.49 27.03
CA LEU A 115 54.12 -8.92 27.35
C LEU A 115 53.15 -9.17 28.50
N PHE A 116 53.15 -8.31 29.52
CA PHE A 116 52.17 -8.40 30.58
C PHE A 116 50.76 -8.08 30.09
N GLN A 117 50.60 -7.07 29.22
CA GLN A 117 49.29 -6.73 28.63
C GLN A 117 48.70 -7.84 27.76
N GLU A 118 49.54 -8.64 27.10
CA GLU A 118 49.11 -9.77 26.28
C GLU A 118 48.72 -11.01 27.09
N ARG A 119 49.30 -11.21 28.29
CA ARG A 119 49.23 -12.49 29.01
C ARG A 119 48.50 -12.45 30.36
N CYS A 120 48.49 -11.30 31.05
CA CYS A 120 47.87 -11.18 32.37
C CYS A 120 46.36 -10.94 32.31
N GLU A 121 45.64 -11.43 33.32
CA GLU A 121 44.22 -11.16 33.52
C GLU A 121 43.94 -9.69 33.87
N GLU A 122 42.70 -9.26 33.60
CA GLU A 122 42.25 -7.88 33.75
C GLU A 122 42.38 -7.33 35.17
N GLU A 123 42.15 -8.17 36.20
CA GLU A 123 42.26 -7.78 37.61
C GLU A 123 43.71 -7.48 37.99
N PHE A 124 44.63 -8.36 37.59
CA PHE A 124 46.05 -8.19 37.88
C PHE A 124 46.65 -7.00 37.14
N LEU A 125 46.29 -6.77 35.88
CA LEU A 125 46.73 -5.60 35.12
C LEU A 125 46.29 -4.28 35.76
N TRP A 126 45.07 -4.25 36.31
CA TRP A 126 44.56 -3.09 37.04
C TRP A 126 45.26 -2.89 38.39
N GLU A 127 45.39 -3.96 39.19
CA GLU A 127 46.10 -3.93 40.49
C GLU A 127 47.57 -3.50 40.35
N SER A 128 48.22 -3.91 39.28
CA SER A 128 49.61 -3.55 38.95
C SER A 128 49.77 -2.21 38.23
N GLU A 129 48.68 -1.45 38.05
CA GLU A 129 48.68 -0.14 37.35
C GLU A 129 49.30 -0.19 35.94
N MET A 130 49.33 -1.37 35.32
CA MET A 130 49.83 -1.59 33.96
C MET A 130 48.81 -1.15 32.89
N ILE A 131 47.57 -0.93 33.31
CA ILE A 131 46.47 -0.33 32.53
C ILE A 131 45.81 0.79 33.33
N LYS A 132 45.31 1.80 32.61
CA LYS A 132 44.58 2.95 33.21
C LYS A 132 43.06 2.73 33.29
N ILE A 133 42.57 1.64 32.73
CA ILE A 133 41.15 1.28 32.64
C ILE A 133 40.85 0.26 33.74
N LYS A 134 39.71 0.41 34.43
CA LYS A 134 39.28 -0.56 35.45
C LYS A 134 39.13 -1.96 34.86
N ALA A 135 39.48 -3.00 35.62
CA ALA A 135 39.41 -4.40 35.20
C ALA A 135 38.06 -4.78 34.54
N GLN A 136 36.94 -4.38 35.17
CA GLN A 136 35.60 -4.67 34.68
C GLN A 136 35.28 -3.99 33.33
N GLU A 137 35.80 -2.79 33.08
CA GLU A 137 35.65 -2.09 31.80
C GLU A 137 36.51 -2.72 30.70
N LEU A 138 37.70 -3.22 31.03
CA LEU A 138 38.55 -3.96 30.10
C LEU A 138 37.87 -5.27 29.68
N LYS A 139 37.36 -6.04 30.63
CA LYS A 139 36.60 -7.26 30.35
C LYS A 139 35.39 -7.01 29.45
N ASN A 140 34.64 -5.94 29.71
CA ASN A 140 33.51 -5.55 28.86
C ASN A 140 33.96 -5.18 27.44
N LYS A 141 35.11 -4.52 27.26
CA LYS A 141 35.68 -4.21 25.94
C LYS A 141 36.15 -5.48 25.24
N GLU A 142 36.83 -6.37 25.94
CA GLU A 142 37.27 -7.66 25.41
C GLU A 142 36.08 -8.48 24.90
N VAL A 143 35.03 -8.63 25.72
CA VAL A 143 33.78 -9.31 25.32
C VAL A 143 33.19 -8.67 24.05
N ARG A 144 33.13 -7.34 23.97
CA ARG A 144 32.64 -6.64 22.76
C ARG A 144 33.51 -6.93 21.54
N VAL A 145 34.83 -6.92 21.68
CA VAL A 145 35.78 -7.19 20.58
C VAL A 145 35.66 -8.65 20.13
N ASN A 146 35.67 -9.60 21.06
CA ASN A 146 35.50 -11.02 20.74
C ASN A 146 34.15 -11.28 20.09
N THR A 147 33.07 -10.67 20.60
CA THR A 147 31.74 -10.79 20.00
C THR A 147 31.73 -10.25 18.57
N ARG A 148 32.38 -9.09 18.36
CA ARG A 148 32.51 -8.47 17.04
C ARG A 148 33.30 -9.35 16.08
N LEU A 149 34.43 -9.91 16.51
CA LEU A 149 35.28 -10.76 15.68
C LEU A 149 34.63 -12.09 15.32
N LEU A 150 33.85 -12.68 16.24
CA LEU A 150 33.27 -14.02 16.06
C LEU A 150 31.88 -14.02 15.41
N TYR A 151 31.05 -13.01 15.70
CA TYR A 151 29.63 -13.03 15.31
C TYR A 151 29.22 -11.94 14.32
N GLN A 152 30.03 -10.91 14.12
CA GLN A 152 29.69 -9.88 13.12
C GLN A 152 30.00 -10.42 11.72
N GLN A 153 28.97 -10.66 10.93
CA GLN A 153 29.14 -10.89 9.50
C GLN A 153 29.58 -9.58 8.82
N THR A 154 30.62 -9.66 8.00
CA THR A 154 31.02 -8.56 7.12
C THR A 154 30.03 -8.50 5.96
N LYS A 155 28.97 -7.72 6.12
CA LYS A 155 28.03 -7.39 5.05
C LYS A 155 27.89 -5.89 4.95
N PHE A 156 27.96 -5.38 3.72
CA PHE A 156 27.93 -3.96 3.46
C PHE A 156 26.54 -3.54 3.05
N ASN A 157 25.85 -2.83 3.93
CA ASN A 157 24.46 -2.39 3.73
C ASN A 157 24.39 -0.97 3.15
N LEU A 158 25.44 -0.18 3.31
CA LEU A 158 25.44 1.21 2.84
C LEU A 158 26.20 1.35 1.53
N VAL A 159 25.66 2.16 0.63
CA VAL A 159 26.27 2.41 -0.69
C VAL A 159 27.70 2.99 -0.58
N ARG A 160 27.98 3.74 0.48
CA ARG A 160 29.31 4.30 0.74
C ARG A 160 30.33 3.28 1.22
N GLU A 161 29.88 2.14 1.75
CA GLU A 161 30.78 1.08 2.22
C GLU A 161 31.36 0.32 1.02
N GLU A 162 30.49 -0.08 0.07
CA GLU A 162 30.88 -0.81 -1.15
C GLU A 162 30.35 -0.14 -2.42
N SER A 163 30.90 1.02 -2.73
CA SER A 163 30.45 1.84 -3.87
C SER A 163 30.56 1.13 -5.22
N GLU A 164 31.58 0.31 -5.43
CA GLU A 164 31.79 -0.44 -6.68
C GLU A 164 30.72 -1.51 -6.89
N GLY A 165 30.45 -2.32 -5.87
CA GLY A 165 29.47 -3.41 -5.94
C GLY A 165 28.07 -2.88 -6.24
N TYR A 166 27.64 -1.83 -5.52
CA TYR A 166 26.34 -1.19 -5.75
C TYR A 166 26.26 -0.49 -7.12
N SER A 167 27.33 0.16 -7.58
CA SER A 167 27.34 0.80 -8.92
C SER A 167 27.19 -0.24 -10.04
N LYS A 168 27.89 -1.38 -9.94
CA LYS A 168 27.77 -2.50 -10.88
C LYS A 168 26.36 -3.09 -10.90
N LEU A 169 25.75 -3.25 -9.72
CA LEU A 169 24.37 -3.72 -9.59
C LEU A 169 23.39 -2.78 -10.29
N VAL A 170 23.42 -1.48 -9.97
CA VAL A 170 22.50 -0.50 -10.58
C VAL A 170 22.71 -0.43 -12.10
N THR A 171 23.95 -0.46 -12.56
CA THR A 171 24.26 -0.45 -14.00
C THR A 171 23.67 -1.67 -14.70
N LEU A 172 23.78 -2.86 -14.10
CA LEU A 172 23.19 -4.09 -14.62
C LEU A 172 21.66 -4.01 -14.71
N LEU A 173 21.00 -3.50 -13.66
CA LEU A 173 19.54 -3.40 -13.60
C LEU A 173 18.98 -2.35 -14.58
N CYS A 174 19.73 -1.27 -14.83
CA CYS A 174 19.33 -0.20 -15.75
C CYS A 174 19.65 -0.49 -17.23
N GLN A 175 20.50 -1.47 -17.53
CA GLN A 175 20.76 -1.91 -18.90
C GLN A 175 19.51 -2.62 -19.43
N GLY A 176 18.65 -1.87 -20.13
CA GLY A 176 17.38 -2.35 -20.66
C GLY A 176 17.54 -3.66 -21.44
N SER A 177 16.65 -4.62 -21.19
CA SER A 177 16.66 -5.89 -21.89
C SER A 177 16.23 -5.69 -23.35
N GLU A 178 17.19 -5.58 -24.27
CA GLU A 178 16.89 -5.64 -25.72
C GLU A 178 16.42 -7.04 -26.18
N SER A 179 16.32 -8.02 -25.28
CA SER A 179 15.77 -9.35 -25.59
C SER A 179 15.13 -10.02 -24.37
N SER A 180 13.80 -10.01 -24.31
CA SER A 180 12.98 -10.78 -23.38
C SER A 180 13.03 -12.28 -23.72
N SER A 181 14.16 -12.93 -23.40
CA SER A 181 14.28 -14.39 -23.42
C SER A 181 14.48 -14.92 -21.99
N GLN A 182 13.87 -16.06 -21.65
CA GLN A 182 14.04 -16.73 -20.35
C GLN A 182 15.52 -17.00 -19.99
N ASN A 183 16.39 -17.11 -21.01
CA ASN A 183 17.82 -17.27 -20.82
C ASN A 183 18.51 -16.00 -20.28
N ALA A 184 17.97 -14.82 -20.61
CA ALA A 184 18.51 -13.55 -20.16
C ALA A 184 18.21 -13.31 -18.66
N SER A 185 17.00 -13.64 -18.18
CA SER A 185 16.67 -13.48 -16.76
C SER A 185 17.52 -14.40 -15.88
N ALA A 186 17.67 -15.68 -16.24
CA ALA A 186 18.55 -16.61 -15.53
C ALA A 186 20.02 -16.16 -15.47
N ALA A 187 20.54 -15.57 -16.56
CA ALA A 187 21.89 -15.01 -16.59
C ALA A 187 22.04 -13.83 -15.63
N THR A 188 21.09 -12.88 -15.65
CA THR A 188 21.07 -11.72 -14.74
C THR A 188 21.02 -12.16 -13.28
N ILE A 189 20.22 -13.18 -12.95
CA ILE A 189 20.16 -13.78 -11.61
C ILE A 189 21.53 -14.31 -11.17
N GLY A 190 22.22 -15.02 -12.06
CA GLY A 190 23.57 -15.52 -11.81
C GLY A 190 24.55 -14.40 -11.51
N ILE A 191 24.48 -13.31 -12.29
CA ILE A 191 25.34 -12.13 -12.10
C ILE A 191 25.03 -11.44 -10.76
N ILE A 192 23.76 -11.22 -10.40
CA ILE A 192 23.38 -10.61 -9.12
C ILE A 192 23.90 -11.44 -7.94
N LYS A 193 23.72 -12.77 -7.97
CA LYS A 193 24.27 -13.67 -6.93
C LYS A 193 25.79 -13.57 -6.84
N SER A 194 26.48 -13.47 -7.99
CA SER A 194 27.93 -13.27 -8.02
C SER A 194 28.35 -11.93 -7.44
N LEU A 195 27.61 -10.85 -7.68
CA LEU A 195 27.89 -9.52 -7.12
C LEU A 195 27.69 -9.52 -5.60
N ILE A 196 26.60 -10.13 -5.11
CA ILE A 196 26.33 -10.28 -3.68
C ILE A 196 27.48 -11.01 -2.98
N GLY A 197 27.96 -12.11 -3.56
CA GLY A 197 29.04 -12.90 -2.96
C GLY A 197 30.44 -12.32 -3.14
N HIS A 198 30.71 -11.55 -4.19
CA HIS A 198 32.05 -11.00 -4.44
C HIS A 198 32.32 -9.73 -3.64
N PHE A 199 31.30 -8.88 -3.45
CA PHE A 199 31.40 -7.60 -2.74
C PHE A 199 30.75 -7.65 -1.35
N ASP A 200 30.37 -8.84 -0.86
CA ASP A 200 29.68 -9.03 0.43
C ASP A 200 28.50 -8.05 0.64
N LEU A 201 27.70 -7.83 -0.42
CA LEU A 201 26.58 -6.88 -0.38
C LEU A 201 25.46 -7.40 0.52
N ASP A 202 24.80 -6.50 1.25
CA ASP A 202 23.61 -6.87 2.01
C ASP A 202 22.44 -7.22 1.08
N PRO A 203 21.88 -8.45 1.14
CA PRO A 203 20.81 -8.87 0.25
C PRO A 203 19.52 -8.03 0.36
N ASN A 204 19.24 -7.46 1.55
CA ASN A 204 18.04 -6.62 1.73
C ASN A 204 18.21 -5.29 1.01
N ARG A 205 19.42 -4.71 1.04
CA ARG A 205 19.71 -3.49 0.29
C ARG A 205 19.72 -3.72 -1.21
N VAL A 206 20.26 -4.85 -1.65
CA VAL A 206 20.21 -5.27 -3.06
C VAL A 206 18.75 -5.40 -3.50
N PHE A 207 17.90 -6.02 -2.68
CA PHE A 207 16.48 -6.15 -2.99
C PHE A 207 15.76 -4.79 -3.04
N ASP A 208 16.04 -3.91 -2.10
CA ASP A 208 15.52 -2.54 -2.09
C ASP A 208 15.87 -1.79 -3.39
N ILE A 209 17.10 -1.91 -3.88
CA ILE A 209 17.52 -1.32 -5.17
C ILE A 209 16.81 -1.99 -6.35
N VAL A 210 16.60 -3.30 -6.32
CA VAL A 210 15.83 -4.02 -7.36
C VAL A 210 14.39 -3.47 -7.43
N LEU A 211 13.75 -3.24 -6.28
CA LEU A 211 12.41 -2.65 -6.22
C LEU A 211 12.40 -1.20 -6.73
N GLU A 212 13.41 -0.39 -6.40
CA GLU A 212 13.55 0.97 -6.93
C GLU A 212 13.73 0.97 -8.45
N CYS A 213 14.57 0.09 -9.00
CA CYS A 213 14.72 -0.03 -10.45
C CYS A 213 13.42 -0.49 -11.12
N PHE A 214 12.67 -1.40 -10.50
CA PHE A 214 11.39 -1.86 -11.03
C PHE A 214 10.34 -0.75 -11.03
N GLU A 215 10.30 0.10 -10.00
CA GLU A 215 9.45 1.29 -9.97
C GLU A 215 9.69 2.23 -11.17
N HIS A 216 10.96 2.40 -11.57
CA HIS A 216 11.33 3.26 -12.70
C HIS A 216 11.12 2.61 -14.07
N GLN A 217 10.98 1.28 -14.13
CA GLN A 217 10.87 0.49 -15.36
C GLN A 217 9.75 -0.57 -15.23
N PRO A 218 8.47 -0.14 -15.13
CA PRO A 218 7.35 -1.06 -14.88
C PRO A 218 7.11 -2.05 -16.03
N ASP A 219 7.48 -1.71 -17.27
CA ASP A 219 7.30 -2.56 -18.45
C ASP A 219 8.29 -3.74 -18.51
N ASN A 220 9.34 -3.73 -17.68
CA ASN A 220 10.38 -4.73 -17.73
C ASN A 220 10.02 -5.98 -16.91
N SER A 221 9.47 -6.98 -17.59
CA SER A 221 9.10 -8.28 -16.98
C SER A 221 10.25 -9.03 -16.26
N VAL A 222 11.52 -8.71 -16.54
CA VAL A 222 12.67 -9.37 -15.88
C VAL A 222 12.64 -9.18 -14.37
N PHE A 223 12.14 -8.04 -13.88
CA PHE A 223 12.06 -7.80 -12.43
C PHE A 223 11.13 -8.81 -11.73
N LEU A 224 10.05 -9.25 -12.38
CA LEU A 224 9.16 -10.27 -11.83
C LEU A 224 9.85 -11.63 -11.67
N ASP A 225 10.84 -11.95 -12.52
CA ASP A 225 11.67 -13.15 -12.37
C ASP A 225 12.73 -12.99 -11.26
N LEU A 226 13.19 -11.75 -10.98
CA LEU A 226 14.22 -11.46 -9.97
C LEU A 226 13.67 -11.47 -8.54
N ILE A 227 12.46 -10.97 -8.35
CA ILE A 227 11.85 -10.79 -7.02
C ILE A 227 11.75 -12.11 -6.21
N PRO A 228 11.38 -13.26 -6.79
CA PRO A 228 11.32 -14.56 -6.10
C PRO A 228 12.62 -15.06 -5.46
N ILE A 229 13.77 -14.47 -5.79
CA ILE A 229 15.08 -14.84 -5.21
C ILE A 229 15.17 -14.37 -3.75
N PHE A 230 14.44 -13.32 -3.40
CA PHE A 230 14.48 -12.70 -2.09
C PHE A 230 13.33 -13.21 -1.20
N PRO A 231 13.51 -13.22 0.14
CA PRO A 231 12.45 -13.65 1.06
C PRO A 231 11.22 -12.73 0.99
N LYS A 232 10.04 -13.33 0.80
CA LYS A 232 8.74 -12.60 0.75
C LYS A 232 8.52 -11.69 1.97
N SER A 233 8.88 -12.16 3.17
CA SER A 233 8.71 -11.42 4.43
C SER A 233 9.48 -10.10 4.49
N HIS A 234 10.57 -9.98 3.72
CA HIS A 234 11.38 -8.75 3.70
C HIS A 234 10.79 -7.72 2.74
N ALA A 235 10.03 -8.15 1.72
CA ALA A 235 9.43 -7.26 0.74
C ALA A 235 8.37 -6.35 1.36
N SER A 236 7.48 -6.92 2.18
CA SER A 236 6.48 -6.16 2.93
C SER A 236 7.13 -5.15 3.88
N GLN A 237 8.21 -5.54 4.56
CA GLN A 237 8.94 -4.66 5.48
C GLN A 237 9.66 -3.51 4.75
N ILE A 238 10.30 -3.79 3.61
CA ILE A 238 10.99 -2.76 2.80
C ILE A 238 9.97 -1.78 2.23
N LEU A 239 8.88 -2.27 1.63
CA LEU A 239 7.81 -1.41 1.13
C LEU A 239 7.16 -0.61 2.26
N GLY A 240 6.88 -1.24 3.41
CA GLY A 240 6.38 -0.56 4.60
C GLY A 240 7.31 0.57 5.07
N PHE A 241 8.62 0.33 5.07
CA PHE A 241 9.61 1.36 5.39
C PHE A 241 9.63 2.50 4.36
N LYS A 242 9.48 2.21 3.06
CA LYS A 242 9.34 3.23 2.01
C LYS A 242 8.07 4.06 2.22
N TYR A 243 6.93 3.45 2.50
CA TYR A 243 5.69 4.16 2.80
C TYR A 243 5.82 5.06 4.04
N GLN A 244 6.48 4.57 5.10
CA GLN A 244 6.75 5.34 6.32
C GLN A 244 7.73 6.51 6.10
N TYR A 245 8.63 6.42 5.11
CA TYR A 245 9.53 7.52 4.78
C TYR A 245 8.78 8.78 4.33
N TYR A 246 7.76 8.62 3.47
CA TYR A 246 6.94 9.73 2.98
C TYR A 246 5.96 10.30 4.02
N GLN A 247 5.86 9.68 5.20
CA GLN A 247 5.05 10.17 6.31
C GLN A 247 5.84 11.09 7.26
N ARG A 248 7.17 11.15 7.13
CA ARG A 248 8.00 11.96 8.02
C ARG A 248 7.77 13.45 7.75
N MET A 249 7.60 14.23 8.81
CA MET A 249 7.40 15.69 8.74
C MET A 249 8.50 16.45 7.97
N GLU A 250 9.68 15.83 7.84
CA GLU A 250 10.84 16.38 7.11
C GLU A 250 10.73 16.18 5.59
N VAL A 251 9.86 15.27 5.14
CA VAL A 251 9.67 14.89 3.74
C VAL A 251 8.36 15.51 3.24
N ASN A 252 8.47 16.64 2.53
CA ASN A 252 7.31 17.31 1.92
C ASN A 252 6.90 16.73 0.56
N ASN A 253 7.41 15.56 0.21
CA ASN A 253 7.13 14.92 -1.08
C ASN A 253 6.01 13.90 -0.94
N ARG A 254 5.11 13.89 -1.92
CA ARG A 254 4.04 12.88 -2.02
C ARG A 254 4.63 11.52 -2.32
N VAL A 255 3.92 10.48 -1.90
CA VAL A 255 4.25 9.11 -2.31
C VAL A 255 4.15 9.01 -3.84
N PRO A 256 5.21 8.54 -4.52
CA PRO A 256 5.18 8.39 -5.97
C PRO A 256 4.08 7.41 -6.42
N PRO A 257 3.39 7.69 -7.54
CA PRO A 257 2.40 6.76 -8.10
C PRO A 257 3.03 5.43 -8.53
N GLY A 258 4.31 5.44 -8.93
CA GLY A 258 5.08 4.25 -9.27
C GLY A 258 5.15 3.26 -8.11
N LEU A 259 5.36 3.74 -6.88
CA LEU A 259 5.40 2.88 -5.70
C LEU A 259 4.07 2.18 -5.42
N TYR A 260 2.93 2.84 -5.64
CA TYR A 260 1.61 2.20 -5.54
C TYR A 260 1.39 1.16 -6.63
N GLN A 261 1.81 1.44 -7.87
CA GLN A 261 1.73 0.48 -8.98
C GLN A 261 2.62 -0.75 -8.74
N LEU A 262 3.86 -0.53 -8.30
CA LEU A 262 4.80 -1.59 -7.91
C LEU A 262 4.19 -2.47 -6.83
N THR A 263 3.65 -1.86 -5.79
CA THR A 263 3.03 -2.58 -4.68
C THR A 263 1.81 -3.39 -5.15
N ALA A 264 0.97 -2.81 -6.00
CA ALA A 264 -0.17 -3.51 -6.58
C ALA A 264 0.25 -4.70 -7.46
N LEU A 265 1.31 -4.55 -8.26
CA LEU A 265 1.87 -5.64 -9.07
C LEU A 265 2.38 -6.80 -8.19
N LEU A 266 3.10 -6.49 -7.11
CA LEU A 266 3.64 -7.50 -6.20
C LEU A 266 2.54 -8.27 -5.44
N VAL A 267 1.44 -7.60 -5.13
CA VAL A 267 0.26 -8.25 -4.51
C VAL A 267 -0.48 -9.11 -5.55
N LYS A 268 -0.64 -8.61 -6.78
CA LYS A 268 -1.28 -9.34 -7.88
C LYS A 268 -0.56 -10.65 -8.23
N GLU A 269 0.77 -10.64 -8.22
CA GLU A 269 1.60 -11.83 -8.46
C GLU A 269 1.74 -12.73 -7.21
N GLU A 270 0.95 -12.51 -6.15
CA GLU A 270 0.94 -13.29 -4.90
C GLU A 270 2.32 -13.36 -4.20
N PHE A 271 3.16 -12.34 -4.43
CA PHE A 271 4.46 -12.23 -3.76
C PHE A 271 4.32 -11.65 -2.35
N ILE A 272 3.37 -10.73 -2.16
CA ILE A 272 3.09 -10.08 -0.88
C ILE A 272 1.60 -10.13 -0.58
N ASP A 273 1.26 -10.41 0.67
CA ASP A 273 -0.12 -10.35 1.13
C ASP A 273 -0.56 -8.90 1.32
N LEU A 274 -1.76 -8.56 0.84
CA LEU A 274 -2.35 -7.22 1.00
C LEU A 274 -2.36 -6.76 2.47
N ASP A 275 -2.75 -7.65 3.38
CA ASP A 275 -2.84 -7.34 4.82
C ASP A 275 -1.47 -7.02 5.44
N SER A 276 -0.38 -7.61 4.90
CA SER A 276 0.98 -7.33 5.38
C SER A 276 1.41 -5.90 5.09
N ILE A 277 1.04 -5.38 3.92
CA ILE A 277 1.37 -4.00 3.53
C ILE A 277 0.41 -3.02 4.21
N TYR A 278 -0.87 -3.37 4.26
CA TYR A 278 -1.91 -2.54 4.86
C TYR A 278 -1.58 -2.13 6.29
N ALA A 279 -0.97 -3.02 7.08
CA ALA A 279 -0.54 -2.75 8.45
C ALA A 279 0.49 -1.60 8.58
N HIS A 280 1.18 -1.24 7.50
CA HIS A 280 2.18 -0.17 7.47
C HIS A 280 1.64 1.16 6.90
N LEU A 281 0.44 1.16 6.30
CA LEU A 281 -0.14 2.33 5.66
C LEU A 281 -0.78 3.27 6.69
N LEU A 282 -0.75 4.57 6.39
CA LEU A 282 -1.44 5.61 7.15
C LEU A 282 -2.22 6.53 6.21
N PRO A 283 -3.22 7.28 6.73
CA PRO A 283 -3.78 7.22 8.09
C PRO A 283 -4.48 5.89 8.37
N LYS A 284 -4.72 5.59 9.66
CA LYS A 284 -5.55 4.44 10.02
C LYS A 284 -6.98 4.69 9.62
N ASP A 285 -7.68 3.62 9.24
CA ASP A 285 -9.06 3.67 8.75
C ASP A 285 -10.00 4.43 9.69
N GLU A 286 -9.93 4.19 11.00
CA GLU A 286 -10.79 4.84 11.99
C GLU A 286 -10.66 6.37 11.96
N GLU A 287 -9.43 6.89 11.93
CA GLU A 287 -9.15 8.32 11.89
C GLU A 287 -9.61 8.95 10.56
N ALA A 288 -9.40 8.24 9.45
CA ALA A 288 -9.86 8.68 8.13
C ALA A 288 -11.40 8.74 8.07
N PHE A 289 -12.07 7.72 8.61
CA PHE A 289 -13.53 7.65 8.62
C PHE A 289 -14.15 8.75 9.47
N GLU A 290 -13.58 9.07 10.64
CA GLU A 290 -14.05 10.18 11.48
C GLU A 290 -13.95 11.52 10.75
N HIS A 291 -12.80 11.81 10.13
CA HIS A 291 -12.60 13.06 9.40
C HIS A 291 -13.59 13.20 8.23
N TYR A 292 -13.79 12.13 7.46
CA TYR A 292 -14.74 12.11 6.37
C TYR A 292 -16.21 12.22 6.86
N ASN A 293 -16.58 11.55 7.94
CA ASN A 293 -17.94 11.62 8.49
C ASN A 293 -18.32 13.06 8.88
N VAL A 294 -17.39 13.81 9.49
CA VAL A 294 -17.61 15.23 9.81
C VAL A 294 -17.79 16.06 8.54
N PHE A 295 -16.95 15.84 7.53
CA PHE A 295 -17.06 16.51 6.23
C PHE A 295 -18.39 16.20 5.54
N SER A 296 -18.76 14.92 5.45
CA SER A 296 -19.99 14.45 4.82
C SER A 296 -21.23 15.00 5.53
N ALA A 297 -21.24 15.04 6.86
CA ALA A 297 -22.35 15.61 7.63
C ALA A 297 -22.54 17.11 7.33
N LYS A 298 -21.46 17.89 7.27
CA LYS A 298 -21.50 19.30 6.87
C LYS A 298 -22.12 19.47 5.48
N ARG A 299 -21.73 18.64 4.50
CA ARG A 299 -22.24 18.68 3.13
C ARG A 299 -23.71 18.27 3.03
N LEU A 300 -24.14 17.26 3.80
CA LEU A 300 -25.55 16.89 3.90
C LEU A 300 -26.39 18.03 4.49
N ASP A 301 -25.87 18.74 5.49
CA ASP A 301 -26.55 19.91 6.06
C ASP A 301 -26.67 21.07 5.07
N GLU A 302 -25.63 21.33 4.28
CA GLU A 302 -25.66 22.32 3.19
C GLU A 302 -26.70 21.96 2.13
N ALA A 303 -26.70 20.70 1.66
CA ALA A 303 -27.70 20.20 0.72
C ALA A 303 -29.13 20.31 1.29
N ASN A 304 -29.32 19.99 2.57
CA ASN A 304 -30.61 20.09 3.24
C ASN A 304 -31.11 21.53 3.46
N LYS A 305 -30.22 22.53 3.40
CA LYS A 305 -30.59 23.95 3.48
C LYS A 305 -31.07 24.50 2.14
N ILE A 306 -30.79 23.81 1.02
CA ILE A 306 -31.23 24.24 -0.32
C ILE A 306 -32.76 24.41 -0.32
N GLY A 307 -33.19 25.64 -0.62
CA GLY A 307 -34.60 26.00 -0.68
C GLY A 307 -35.36 26.04 0.63
N LYS A 308 -34.65 26.05 1.77
CA LYS A 308 -35.17 26.49 3.07
C LYS A 308 -34.75 27.94 3.30
N ILE A 309 -35.71 28.80 3.60
CA ILE A 309 -35.45 30.21 3.88
C ILE A 309 -35.08 30.34 5.36
N ASN A 310 -33.90 30.90 5.64
CA ASN A 310 -33.52 31.25 7.01
C ASN A 310 -34.36 32.45 7.45
N LEU A 311 -35.29 32.22 8.37
CA LEU A 311 -36.15 33.27 8.94
C LEU A 311 -35.37 34.38 9.67
N ALA A 312 -34.09 34.13 10.00
CA ALA A 312 -33.17 35.09 10.60
C ALA A 312 -32.38 35.92 9.56
N ALA A 313 -32.53 35.66 8.25
CA ALA A 313 -31.87 36.43 7.21
C ALA A 313 -32.44 37.86 7.14
N THR A 314 -31.55 38.85 7.04
CA THR A 314 -31.90 40.26 6.97
C THR A 314 -32.59 40.61 5.65
N GLY A 315 -33.56 41.52 5.67
CA GLY A 315 -34.41 41.86 4.51
C GLY A 315 -33.68 42.29 3.24
N LYS A 316 -32.38 42.59 3.30
CA LYS A 316 -31.54 42.86 2.13
C LYS A 316 -31.21 41.59 1.34
N ASP A 317 -31.01 40.46 2.03
CA ASP A 317 -30.71 39.14 1.43
C ASP A 317 -31.97 38.51 0.80
N LEU A 318 -33.15 38.86 1.31
CA LEU A 318 -34.45 38.44 0.76
C LEU A 318 -34.86 39.22 -0.50
N MET A 319 -34.35 40.44 -0.68
CA MET A 319 -34.72 41.32 -1.80
C MET A 319 -33.86 41.15 -3.05
N GLU A 320 -32.69 40.49 -2.97
CA GLU A 320 -31.86 40.20 -4.16
C GLU A 320 -32.47 39.10 -5.06
N ASP A 321 -33.20 38.14 -4.48
CA ASP A 321 -33.91 37.06 -5.20
C ASP A 321 -35.18 37.53 -5.95
N GLU A 322 -35.66 38.75 -5.68
CA GLU A 322 -36.89 39.31 -6.25
C GLU A 322 -36.66 40.33 -7.38
N LYS A 323 -35.52 40.27 -8.09
CA LYS A 323 -35.42 41.02 -9.36
C LYS A 323 -36.40 40.44 -10.38
N GLN A 324 -37.41 41.24 -10.73
CA GLN A 324 -38.36 40.99 -11.83
C GLN A 324 -37.63 40.98 -13.18
N GLY A 325 -37.03 39.83 -13.53
CA GLY A 325 -36.40 39.62 -14.83
C GLY A 325 -35.85 38.20 -14.96
N ASP A 326 -36.62 37.36 -15.65
CA ASP A 326 -36.34 35.97 -16.04
C ASP A 326 -36.29 34.90 -14.91
N VAL A 327 -36.81 33.70 -15.20
CA VAL A 327 -36.65 32.54 -14.30
C VAL A 327 -35.36 31.87 -14.71
N THR A 328 -34.30 32.02 -13.92
CA THR A 328 -33.05 31.28 -14.13
C THR A 328 -33.13 29.94 -13.38
N ILE A 329 -32.83 28.85 -14.10
CA ILE A 329 -32.67 27.51 -13.51
C ILE A 329 -31.20 27.20 -13.56
N ASP A 330 -30.69 26.72 -12.45
CA ASP A 330 -29.31 26.31 -12.35
C ASP A 330 -29.22 24.79 -12.38
N LEU A 331 -29.08 24.25 -13.60
CA LEU A 331 -28.90 22.80 -13.79
C LEU A 331 -27.55 22.29 -13.28
N PHE A 332 -26.60 23.19 -12.99
CA PHE A 332 -25.23 22.85 -12.64
C PHE A 332 -24.92 23.09 -11.16
N ALA A 333 -25.74 23.84 -10.42
CA ALA A 333 -25.53 24.12 -9.00
C ALA A 333 -25.08 22.91 -8.16
N ALA A 334 -25.72 21.75 -8.31
CA ALA A 334 -25.34 20.55 -7.56
C ALA A 334 -23.96 19.98 -7.99
N LEU A 335 -23.61 20.11 -9.27
CA LEU A 335 -22.31 19.71 -9.82
C LEU A 335 -21.20 20.69 -9.41
N ASP A 336 -21.50 21.98 -9.34
CA ASP A 336 -20.57 23.02 -8.89
C ASP A 336 -20.25 22.80 -7.41
N MET A 337 -21.27 22.55 -6.57
CA MET A 337 -21.10 22.19 -5.16
C MET A 337 -20.23 20.94 -4.98
N GLU A 338 -20.42 19.92 -5.81
CA GLU A 338 -19.59 18.71 -5.78
C GLU A 338 -18.17 18.97 -6.25
N THR A 339 -17.99 19.82 -7.26
CA THR A 339 -16.65 20.19 -7.76
C THR A 339 -15.85 20.92 -6.68
N GLU A 340 -16.48 21.82 -5.94
CA GLU A 340 -15.89 22.47 -4.76
C GLU A 340 -15.56 21.45 -3.64
N ALA A 341 -16.49 20.53 -3.36
CA ALA A 341 -16.28 19.48 -2.36
C ALA A 341 -15.10 18.57 -2.72
N VAL A 342 -14.98 18.17 -3.99
CA VAL A 342 -13.87 17.35 -4.49
C VAL A 342 -12.55 18.12 -4.44
N ALA A 343 -12.56 19.43 -4.74
CA ALA A 343 -11.38 20.28 -4.66
C ALA A 343 -10.85 20.40 -3.22
N GLU A 344 -11.72 20.56 -2.23
CA GLU A 344 -11.35 20.56 -0.80
C GLU A 344 -10.73 19.21 -0.36
N ARG A 345 -11.20 18.11 -0.94
CA ARG A 345 -10.71 16.75 -0.67
C ARG A 345 -9.47 16.34 -1.47
N SER A 346 -8.92 17.21 -2.32
CA SER A 346 -7.71 16.91 -3.10
C SER A 346 -6.53 16.49 -2.22
N SER A 347 -6.34 17.18 -1.09
CA SER A 347 -5.30 16.86 -0.10
C SER A 347 -5.50 15.50 0.61
N GLU A 348 -6.73 15.01 0.70
CA GLU A 348 -7.04 13.69 1.30
C GLU A 348 -6.45 12.56 0.44
N LEU A 349 -6.59 12.65 -0.89
CA LEU A 349 -6.03 11.67 -1.82
C LEU A 349 -4.49 11.67 -1.77
N GLU A 350 -3.88 12.83 -1.56
CA GLU A 350 -2.44 12.99 -1.52
C GLU A 350 -1.82 12.45 -0.22
N ASN A 351 -2.54 12.61 0.89
CA ASN A 351 -2.06 12.23 2.22
C ASN A 351 -2.45 10.80 2.60
N ASN A 352 -3.52 10.25 2.00
CA ASN A 352 -4.01 8.92 2.34
C ASN A 352 -3.42 7.83 1.45
N GLN A 353 -2.52 7.04 2.03
CA GLN A 353 -1.81 6.01 1.30
C GLN A 353 -2.69 4.82 0.91
N THR A 354 -3.79 4.58 1.64
CA THR A 354 -4.74 3.51 1.29
C THR A 354 -5.51 3.84 0.01
N LEU A 355 -5.88 5.12 -0.18
CA LEU A 355 -6.49 5.62 -1.41
C LEU A 355 -5.50 5.61 -2.57
N GLY A 356 -4.24 5.99 -2.31
CA GLY A 356 -3.17 5.85 -3.31
C GLY A 356 -2.89 4.40 -3.71
N LEU A 357 -2.96 3.46 -2.77
CA LEU A 357 -2.82 2.04 -3.10
C LEU A 357 -3.99 1.54 -3.96
N LEU A 358 -5.20 2.00 -3.69
CA LEU A 358 -6.37 1.72 -4.52
C LEU A 358 -6.19 2.24 -5.96
N THR A 359 -5.64 3.45 -6.16
CA THR A 359 -5.31 3.93 -7.52
C THR A 359 -4.23 3.06 -8.18
N GLY A 360 -3.26 2.54 -7.42
CA GLY A 360 -2.30 1.55 -7.87
C GLY A 360 -2.94 0.26 -8.41
N PHE A 361 -3.87 -0.34 -7.67
CA PHE A 361 -4.58 -1.56 -8.11
C PHE A 361 -5.43 -1.32 -9.37
N LEU A 362 -6.11 -0.18 -9.44
CA LEU A 362 -6.87 0.22 -10.63
C LEU A 362 -5.95 0.40 -11.85
N ALA A 363 -4.74 0.96 -11.66
CA ALA A 363 -3.77 1.15 -12.73
C ALA A 363 -3.25 -0.18 -13.31
N VAL A 364 -3.08 -1.21 -12.46
CA VAL A 364 -2.58 -2.56 -12.79
C VAL A 364 -3.69 -3.51 -13.28
N ASP A 365 -4.92 -3.01 -13.37
CA ASP A 365 -6.12 -3.76 -13.74
C ASP A 365 -6.40 -4.99 -12.86
N ASP A 366 -6.14 -4.87 -11.55
CA ASP A 366 -6.48 -5.89 -10.57
C ASP A 366 -7.76 -5.55 -9.82
N TRP A 367 -8.88 -6.10 -10.31
CA TRP A 367 -10.19 -5.88 -9.70
C TRP A 367 -10.34 -6.58 -8.35
N TYR A 368 -9.77 -7.76 -8.15
CA TYR A 368 -10.04 -8.56 -6.95
C TYR A 368 -9.54 -7.85 -5.70
N HIS A 369 -8.28 -7.38 -5.72
CA HIS A 369 -7.72 -6.64 -4.60
C HIS A 369 -8.29 -5.22 -4.48
N ALA A 370 -8.61 -4.57 -5.61
CA ALA A 370 -9.31 -3.28 -5.59
C ALA A 370 -10.69 -3.38 -4.93
N HIS A 371 -11.46 -4.43 -5.22
CA HIS A 371 -12.78 -4.67 -4.62
C HIS A 371 -12.70 -4.84 -3.10
N ILE A 372 -11.71 -5.58 -2.60
CA ILE A 372 -11.47 -5.71 -1.15
C ILE A 372 -11.23 -4.34 -0.51
N LEU A 373 -10.44 -3.47 -1.16
CA LEU A 373 -10.22 -2.11 -0.67
C LEU A 373 -11.46 -1.22 -0.81
N PHE A 374 -12.25 -1.35 -1.87
CA PHE A 374 -13.54 -0.63 -1.98
C PHE A 374 -14.52 -1.01 -0.87
N ASP A 375 -14.58 -2.29 -0.50
CA ASP A 375 -15.43 -2.76 0.60
C ASP A 375 -14.95 -2.18 1.94
N ARG A 376 -13.65 -2.22 2.22
CA ARG A 376 -13.06 -1.67 3.47
C ARG A 376 -13.19 -0.15 3.54
N LEU A 377 -12.94 0.56 2.45
CA LEU A 377 -12.93 2.02 2.36
C LEU A 377 -14.29 2.60 1.95
N SER A 378 -15.34 1.79 1.86
CA SER A 378 -16.71 2.22 1.51
C SER A 378 -17.16 3.46 2.31
N PRO A 379 -16.88 3.59 3.62
CA PRO A 379 -17.24 4.80 4.37
C PRO A 379 -16.63 6.10 3.85
N LEU A 380 -15.46 6.07 3.21
CA LEU A 380 -14.78 7.27 2.67
C LEU A 380 -15.34 7.72 1.31
N ASN A 381 -16.18 6.90 0.69
CA ASN A 381 -16.65 7.09 -0.68
C ASN A 381 -15.49 7.37 -1.66
N PRO A 382 -14.59 6.38 -1.91
CA PRO A 382 -13.37 6.59 -2.69
C PRO A 382 -13.63 7.06 -4.13
N VAL A 383 -14.77 6.68 -4.71
CA VAL A 383 -15.15 7.03 -6.09
C VAL A 383 -15.48 8.52 -6.26
N ALA A 384 -15.72 9.26 -5.16
CA ALA A 384 -15.83 10.71 -5.23
C ALA A 384 -14.57 11.36 -5.83
N HIS A 385 -13.38 10.79 -5.59
CA HIS A 385 -12.14 11.26 -6.18
C HIS A 385 -12.07 10.96 -7.68
N ILE A 386 -11.69 11.96 -8.47
CA ILE A 386 -11.71 11.90 -9.95
C ILE A 386 -10.77 10.80 -10.47
N GLU A 387 -9.57 10.67 -9.91
CA GLU A 387 -8.58 9.68 -10.36
C GLU A 387 -9.06 8.24 -10.15
N ILE A 388 -9.61 7.94 -8.97
CA ILE A 388 -10.18 6.61 -8.63
C ILE A 388 -11.37 6.31 -9.54
N CYS A 389 -12.27 7.29 -9.72
CA CYS A 389 -13.42 7.15 -10.60
C CYS A 389 -12.99 6.82 -12.03
N ASN A 390 -12.07 7.60 -12.61
CA ASN A 390 -11.58 7.37 -13.97
C ASN A 390 -10.89 6.01 -14.12
N GLY A 391 -10.10 5.58 -13.12
CA GLY A 391 -9.50 4.24 -13.10
C GLY A 391 -10.55 3.12 -13.14
N LEU A 392 -11.62 3.26 -12.35
CA LEU A 392 -12.73 2.30 -12.32
C LEU A 392 -13.54 2.31 -13.62
N LEU A 393 -13.81 3.49 -14.20
CA LEU A 393 -14.50 3.61 -15.49
C LEU A 393 -13.70 2.97 -16.63
N ARG A 394 -12.37 3.10 -16.63
CA ARG A 394 -11.48 2.42 -17.58
C ARG A 394 -11.60 0.90 -17.48
N LEU A 395 -11.68 0.34 -16.26
CA LEU A 395 -11.89 -1.09 -16.05
C LEU A 395 -13.27 -1.55 -16.54
N ILE A 396 -14.30 -0.77 -16.27
CA ILE A 396 -15.65 -1.04 -16.78
C ILE A 396 -15.64 -1.05 -18.31
N GLU A 397 -15.06 -0.04 -18.96
CA GLU A 397 -14.96 0.01 -20.42
C GLU A 397 -14.22 -1.21 -20.99
N LYS A 398 -13.11 -1.60 -20.38
CA LYS A 398 -12.35 -2.80 -20.76
C LYS A 398 -13.20 -4.07 -20.61
N SER A 399 -13.95 -4.19 -19.51
CA SER A 399 -14.79 -5.37 -19.23
C SER A 399 -15.98 -5.51 -20.17
N ILE A 400 -16.56 -4.41 -20.65
CA ILE A 400 -17.71 -4.43 -21.56
C ILE A 400 -17.31 -4.41 -23.04
N SER A 401 -16.04 -4.16 -23.37
CA SER A 401 -15.58 -3.91 -24.76
C SER A 401 -15.99 -5.02 -25.74
N THR A 402 -15.83 -6.28 -25.33
CA THR A 402 -16.20 -7.45 -26.13
C THR A 402 -17.72 -7.55 -26.33
N ALA A 403 -18.49 -7.42 -25.26
CA ALA A 403 -19.96 -7.44 -25.30
C ALA A 403 -20.54 -6.26 -26.10
N TYR A 404 -19.93 -5.07 -25.98
CA TYR A 404 -20.32 -3.89 -26.74
C TYR A 404 -20.06 -4.08 -28.24
N GLY A 405 -18.93 -4.70 -28.62
CA GLY A 405 -18.64 -5.05 -30.01
C GLY A 405 -19.72 -5.94 -30.63
N ILE A 406 -20.21 -6.94 -29.88
CA ILE A 406 -21.32 -7.82 -30.30
C ILE A 406 -22.61 -7.02 -30.50
N VAL A 407 -22.99 -6.19 -29.52
CA VAL A 407 -24.22 -5.39 -29.60
C VAL A 407 -24.15 -4.39 -30.77
N HIS A 408 -22.99 -3.80 -30.99
CA HIS A 408 -22.76 -2.84 -32.07
C HIS A 408 -22.91 -3.50 -33.45
N GLN A 409 -22.31 -4.68 -33.65
CA GLN A 409 -22.45 -5.45 -34.89
C GLN A 409 -23.92 -5.83 -35.16
N ALA A 410 -24.63 -6.33 -34.15
CA ALA A 410 -26.05 -6.67 -34.28
C ALA A 410 -26.93 -5.45 -34.65
N HIS A 411 -26.59 -4.27 -34.13
CA HIS A 411 -27.26 -3.03 -34.51
C HIS A 411 -26.99 -2.64 -35.97
N LEU A 412 -25.74 -2.75 -36.44
CA LEU A 412 -25.38 -2.41 -37.83
C LEU A 412 -26.06 -3.34 -38.84
N GLU A 413 -26.13 -4.63 -38.55
CA GLU A 413 -26.84 -5.62 -39.39
C GLU A 413 -28.34 -5.32 -39.49
N SER A 414 -28.96 -4.85 -38.40
CA SER A 414 -30.36 -4.42 -38.39
C SER A 414 -30.64 -3.19 -39.27
N PHE A 415 -29.64 -2.33 -39.50
CA PHE A 415 -29.76 -1.17 -40.39
C PHE A 415 -29.37 -1.49 -41.84
N GLY A 416 -28.39 -2.38 -42.05
CA GLY A 416 -27.87 -2.76 -43.37
C GLY A 416 -28.86 -3.50 -44.28
N LEU A 417 -29.94 -4.06 -43.73
CA LEU A 417 -30.99 -4.74 -44.51
C LEU A 417 -32.01 -3.80 -45.19
N SER A 418 -31.83 -2.47 -45.09
CA SER A 418 -32.78 -1.48 -45.65
C SER A 418 -32.28 -0.72 -46.89
N SER A 419 -31.10 -1.06 -47.45
CA SER A 419 -30.49 -0.31 -48.55
C SER A 419 -29.73 -1.20 -49.55
N SER A 420 -30.47 -1.93 -50.40
CA SER A 420 -30.24 -2.04 -51.86
C SER A 420 -31.06 -3.19 -52.44
N GLY A 421 -31.82 -2.88 -53.49
CA GLY A 421 -32.46 -3.88 -54.34
C GLY A 421 -31.48 -4.52 -55.33
N SER A 422 -31.88 -5.72 -55.76
CA SER A 422 -31.43 -6.51 -56.91
C SER A 422 -30.12 -7.30 -56.84
N ASP A 423 -30.34 -8.63 -56.85
CA ASP A 423 -29.68 -9.67 -57.64
C ASP A 423 -28.28 -10.19 -57.26
N LEU A 424 -28.22 -11.36 -56.60
CA LEU A 424 -28.11 -12.67 -57.26
C LEU A 424 -28.00 -13.78 -56.20
N MET A 425 -28.64 -14.92 -56.50
CA MET A 425 -28.66 -16.13 -55.67
C MET A 425 -27.25 -16.64 -55.33
N GLU A 426 -26.95 -16.71 -54.04
CA GLU A 426 -26.25 -17.86 -53.43
C GLU A 426 -26.89 -18.14 -52.07
N THR A 427 -27.72 -19.18 -52.05
CA THR A 427 -28.23 -19.82 -50.83
C THR A 427 -27.07 -20.50 -50.10
N THR A 428 -26.36 -19.76 -49.28
CA THR A 428 -25.68 -20.32 -48.11
C THR A 428 -26.50 -19.95 -46.88
N ASN A 429 -26.94 -20.96 -46.12
CA ASN A 429 -27.57 -20.81 -44.82
C ASN A 429 -26.66 -19.98 -43.89
N SER A 430 -26.81 -18.65 -43.88
CA SER A 430 -26.29 -17.82 -42.81
C SER A 430 -27.22 -18.00 -41.62
N SER A 431 -26.98 -19.02 -40.80
CA SER A 431 -27.54 -19.04 -39.46
C SER A 431 -27.11 -17.74 -38.79
N VAL A 432 -28.05 -16.84 -38.53
CA VAL A 432 -27.81 -15.61 -37.78
C VAL A 432 -27.39 -16.04 -36.38
N ASN A 433 -26.11 -16.30 -36.18
CA ASN A 433 -25.54 -16.58 -34.87
C ASN A 433 -25.53 -15.24 -34.12
N ARG A 434 -26.67 -14.85 -33.54
CA ARG A 434 -26.68 -13.86 -32.47
C ARG A 434 -25.81 -14.42 -31.36
N SER A 435 -24.59 -13.93 -31.25
CA SER A 435 -23.66 -14.38 -30.22
C SER A 435 -24.25 -14.06 -28.85
N PHE A 436 -24.36 -15.09 -28.02
CA PHE A 436 -24.83 -14.97 -26.66
C PHE A 436 -23.94 -14.01 -25.85
N ILE A 437 -24.55 -13.02 -25.21
CA ILE A 437 -23.86 -12.08 -24.32
C ILE A 437 -23.97 -12.64 -22.90
N ASP A 438 -22.84 -13.06 -22.32
CA ASP A 438 -22.71 -13.28 -20.87
C ASP A 438 -21.84 -12.16 -20.28
N LEU A 439 -22.22 -11.66 -19.11
CA LEU A 439 -21.51 -10.58 -18.44
C LEU A 439 -20.88 -11.10 -17.14
N PRO A 440 -19.61 -10.74 -16.87
CA PRO A 440 -18.92 -11.12 -15.64
C PRO A 440 -19.63 -10.54 -14.41
N LYS A 441 -19.56 -11.24 -13.27
CA LYS A 441 -20.18 -10.78 -12.01
C LYS A 441 -19.50 -9.52 -11.51
N GLU A 442 -18.20 -9.44 -11.78
CA GLU A 442 -17.27 -8.38 -11.48
C GLU A 442 -17.74 -7.04 -12.08
N LEU A 443 -18.35 -7.05 -13.27
CA LEU A 443 -18.94 -5.84 -13.87
C LEU A 443 -20.04 -5.24 -12.99
N PHE A 444 -20.91 -6.07 -12.43
CA PHE A 444 -22.01 -5.58 -11.60
C PHE A 444 -21.51 -5.08 -10.25
N GLN A 445 -20.47 -5.70 -9.69
CA GLN A 445 -19.77 -5.18 -8.52
C GLN A 445 -19.12 -3.82 -8.83
N MET A 446 -18.44 -3.69 -9.99
CA MET A 446 -17.87 -2.42 -10.44
C MET A 446 -18.94 -1.33 -10.57
N LEU A 447 -20.09 -1.64 -11.17
CA LEU A 447 -21.21 -0.69 -11.30
C LEU A 447 -21.77 -0.28 -9.93
N ALA A 448 -21.93 -1.22 -9.01
CA ALA A 448 -22.37 -0.92 -7.65
C ALA A 448 -21.37 -0.04 -6.89
N CYS A 449 -20.06 -0.28 -7.05
CA CYS A 449 -19.00 0.55 -6.47
C CYS A 449 -18.99 1.97 -7.06
N VAL A 450 -19.16 2.12 -8.39
CA VAL A 450 -19.22 3.45 -9.02
C VAL A 450 -20.39 4.27 -8.46
N GLY A 451 -21.53 3.63 -8.28
CA GLY A 451 -22.73 4.27 -7.76
C GLY A 451 -23.15 5.48 -8.62
N PRO A 452 -23.55 6.63 -8.02
CA PRO A 452 -24.03 7.78 -8.77
C PRO A 452 -22.96 8.47 -9.60
N TYR A 453 -21.67 8.27 -9.32
CA TYR A 453 -20.56 8.97 -9.98
C TYR A 453 -20.38 8.62 -11.46
N PHE A 454 -21.15 7.65 -11.98
CA PHE A 454 -21.10 7.29 -13.39
C PHE A 454 -21.51 8.44 -14.34
N TYR A 455 -22.18 9.47 -13.82
CA TYR A 455 -22.53 10.68 -14.58
C TYR A 455 -21.32 11.37 -15.24
N ARG A 456 -20.11 11.17 -14.69
CA ARG A 456 -18.86 11.76 -15.19
C ARG A 456 -18.50 11.28 -16.60
N ASP A 457 -18.92 10.08 -16.98
CA ASP A 457 -18.78 9.55 -18.34
C ASP A 457 -20.13 9.10 -18.92
N THR A 458 -20.85 10.07 -19.48
CA THR A 458 -22.14 9.82 -20.12
C THR A 458 -22.06 8.92 -21.36
N ILE A 459 -20.91 8.84 -22.02
CA ILE A 459 -20.72 8.00 -23.21
C ILE A 459 -20.63 6.54 -22.77
N LEU A 460 -19.79 6.25 -21.79
CA LEU A 460 -19.66 4.90 -21.23
C LEU A 460 -20.97 4.43 -20.59
N LEU A 461 -21.71 5.33 -19.91
CA LEU A 461 -23.03 5.02 -19.36
C LEU A 461 -24.00 4.55 -20.45
N GLN A 462 -24.08 5.23 -21.59
CA GLN A 462 -24.90 4.77 -22.72
C GLN A 462 -24.43 3.43 -23.28
N LYS A 463 -23.10 3.21 -23.39
CA LYS A 463 -22.56 1.91 -23.82
C LYS A 463 -23.00 0.79 -22.87
N VAL A 464 -22.93 1.02 -21.56
CA VAL A 464 -23.39 0.08 -20.53
C VAL A 464 -24.88 -0.19 -20.65
N CYS A 465 -25.73 0.83 -20.81
CA CYS A 465 -27.18 0.62 -21.01
C CYS A 465 -27.47 -0.31 -22.20
N ARG A 466 -26.80 -0.09 -23.34
CA ARG A 466 -26.95 -0.95 -24.53
C ARG A 466 -26.49 -2.39 -24.29
N VAL A 467 -25.38 -2.56 -23.58
CA VAL A 467 -24.86 -3.89 -23.21
C VAL A 467 -25.79 -4.61 -22.23
N LEU A 468 -26.32 -3.93 -21.21
CA LEU A 468 -27.27 -4.50 -20.26
C LEU A 468 -28.59 -4.90 -20.94
N ARG A 469 -29.07 -4.07 -21.88
CA ARG A 469 -30.22 -4.40 -22.73
C ARG A 469 -29.95 -5.65 -23.57
N GLY A 470 -28.79 -5.72 -24.24
CA GLY A 470 -28.37 -6.90 -25.01
C GLY A 470 -28.25 -8.17 -24.16
N TYR A 471 -27.69 -8.05 -22.96
CA TYR A 471 -27.57 -9.13 -21.97
C TYR A 471 -28.94 -9.68 -21.55
N TYR A 472 -29.90 -8.81 -21.24
CA TYR A 472 -31.25 -9.23 -20.88
C TYR A 472 -31.99 -9.92 -22.03
N LEU A 473 -31.92 -9.34 -23.23
CA LEU A 473 -32.55 -9.90 -24.43
C LEU A 473 -31.96 -11.26 -24.79
N SER A 474 -30.63 -11.42 -24.67
CA SER A 474 -29.94 -12.70 -24.87
C SER A 474 -30.44 -13.76 -23.87
N ALA A 475 -30.61 -13.38 -22.59
CA ALA A 475 -31.16 -14.28 -21.58
C ALA A 475 -32.62 -14.67 -21.85
N LEU A 476 -33.43 -13.76 -22.38
CA LEU A 476 -34.81 -14.05 -22.81
C LEU A 476 -34.85 -15.00 -24.01
N GLU A 477 -34.00 -14.78 -25.01
CA GLU A 477 -33.91 -15.62 -26.21
C GLU A 477 -33.48 -17.05 -25.87
N LEU A 478 -32.58 -17.24 -24.91
CA LEU A 478 -32.21 -18.56 -24.40
C LEU A 478 -33.40 -19.33 -23.81
N VAL A 479 -34.28 -18.65 -23.04
CA VAL A 479 -35.47 -19.29 -22.48
C VAL A 479 -36.48 -19.65 -23.57
N ARG A 480 -36.61 -18.80 -24.60
CA ARG A 480 -37.51 -19.04 -25.74
C ARG A 480 -37.02 -20.16 -26.65
N SER A 481 -35.70 -20.32 -26.79
CA SER A 481 -35.08 -21.34 -27.65
C SER A 481 -34.90 -22.68 -26.93
N GLY A 482 -34.75 -22.69 -25.61
CA GLY A 482 -34.61 -23.89 -24.79
C GLY A 482 -35.84 -24.80 -24.71
N ASP A 483 -36.98 -24.40 -25.29
CA ASP A 483 -38.18 -25.23 -25.44
C ASP A 483 -38.20 -26.04 -26.76
N GLY A 484 -37.17 -25.91 -27.60
CA GLY A 484 -37.01 -26.65 -28.86
C GLY A 484 -35.55 -26.93 -29.23
N ALA A 485 -35.14 -28.20 -29.12
CA ALA A 485 -33.90 -28.80 -29.62
C ALA A 485 -32.56 -28.29 -29.03
N TYR A 486 -32.13 -28.93 -27.93
CA TYR A 486 -30.72 -28.90 -27.50
C TYR A 486 -29.88 -29.83 -28.41
N ASN A 487 -28.92 -29.28 -29.14
CA ASN A 487 -27.75 -30.01 -29.65
C ASN A 487 -26.54 -29.73 -28.73
N PRO A 488 -25.82 -30.74 -28.19
CA PRO A 488 -24.88 -30.55 -27.08
C PRO A 488 -23.45 -30.16 -27.48
N GLU A 489 -23.19 -29.71 -28.71
CA GLU A 489 -21.80 -29.63 -29.22
C GLU A 489 -21.10 -28.26 -29.16
N SER A 490 -21.75 -27.19 -28.67
CA SER A 490 -21.06 -25.92 -28.42
C SER A 490 -20.64 -25.81 -26.95
N GLY A 491 -19.53 -26.47 -26.61
CA GLY A 491 -18.97 -26.62 -25.26
C GLY A 491 -18.37 -25.36 -24.61
N VAL A 492 -19.09 -24.23 -24.57
CA VAL A 492 -18.65 -23.05 -23.79
C VAL A 492 -19.83 -22.46 -23.01
N GLY A 493 -20.00 -22.90 -21.77
CA GLY A 493 -20.98 -22.36 -20.81
C GLY A 493 -21.73 -23.45 -20.08
N GLY A 494 -21.17 -23.94 -18.96
CA GLY A 494 -21.70 -25.10 -18.23
C GLY A 494 -23.17 -24.98 -17.82
N ASN A 495 -23.91 -26.10 -17.90
CA ASN A 495 -25.15 -26.48 -17.19
C ASN A 495 -25.97 -25.38 -16.47
N ARG A 496 -26.26 -24.22 -17.10
CA ARG A 496 -27.15 -23.21 -16.52
C ARG A 496 -28.55 -23.43 -17.05
N VAL A 497 -29.49 -23.74 -16.16
CA VAL A 497 -30.91 -23.80 -16.51
C VAL A 497 -31.33 -22.42 -17.05
N PRO A 498 -31.82 -22.28 -18.29
CA PRO A 498 -32.09 -20.98 -18.91
C PRO A 498 -32.97 -20.05 -18.07
N ARG A 499 -33.95 -20.61 -17.35
CA ARG A 499 -34.83 -19.86 -16.43
C ARG A 499 -34.10 -19.29 -15.21
N LEU A 500 -33.11 -19.99 -14.68
CA LEU A 500 -32.29 -19.49 -13.57
C LEU A 500 -31.40 -18.34 -14.04
N HIS A 501 -30.82 -18.47 -15.23
CA HIS A 501 -30.00 -17.42 -15.84
C HIS A 501 -30.81 -16.13 -16.07
N LEU A 502 -32.04 -16.23 -16.59
CA LEU A 502 -32.91 -15.06 -16.76
C LEU A 502 -33.24 -14.37 -15.42
N LYS A 503 -33.46 -15.16 -14.35
CA LYS A 503 -33.72 -14.62 -13.01
C LYS A 503 -32.50 -13.89 -12.45
N GLU A 504 -31.30 -14.45 -12.64
CA GLU A 504 -30.03 -13.83 -12.25
C GLU A 504 -29.77 -12.55 -13.04
N ALA A 505 -29.93 -12.58 -14.36
CA ALA A 505 -29.78 -11.42 -15.23
C ALA A 505 -30.73 -10.28 -14.84
N ARG A 506 -31.99 -10.61 -14.55
CA ARG A 506 -32.97 -9.66 -14.03
C ARG A 506 -32.51 -9.03 -12.72
N SER A 507 -32.11 -9.83 -11.74
CA SER A 507 -31.66 -9.34 -10.43
C SER A 507 -30.49 -8.38 -10.55
N ARG A 508 -29.52 -8.70 -11.41
CA ARG A 508 -28.33 -7.88 -11.65
C ARG A 508 -28.63 -6.55 -12.33
N ILE A 509 -29.57 -6.54 -13.29
CA ILE A 509 -30.01 -5.32 -13.95
C ILE A 509 -30.82 -4.45 -12.99
N GLU A 510 -31.69 -5.05 -12.17
CA GLU A 510 -32.42 -4.34 -11.12
C GLU A 510 -31.45 -3.63 -10.16
N GLU A 511 -30.40 -4.34 -9.72
CA GLU A 511 -29.35 -3.78 -8.88
C GLU A 511 -28.59 -2.64 -9.58
N ALA A 512 -28.11 -2.85 -10.81
CA ALA A 512 -27.38 -1.82 -11.56
C ALA A 512 -28.21 -0.56 -11.84
N LEU A 513 -29.52 -0.71 -12.08
CA LEU A 513 -30.44 0.42 -12.22
C LEU A 513 -30.58 1.20 -10.92
N GLY A 514 -30.83 0.50 -9.81
CA GLY A 514 -31.09 1.13 -8.51
C GLY A 514 -29.85 1.76 -7.87
N THR A 515 -28.69 1.11 -7.95
CA THR A 515 -27.47 1.57 -7.25
C THR A 515 -26.64 2.56 -8.07
N CYS A 516 -26.71 2.49 -9.41
CA CYS A 516 -25.81 3.22 -10.30
C CYS A 516 -26.57 4.11 -11.29
N LEU A 517 -27.33 3.54 -12.23
CA LEU A 517 -27.83 4.28 -13.39
C LEU A 517 -28.86 5.36 -13.05
N LEU A 518 -29.85 5.06 -12.20
CA LEU A 518 -30.88 6.04 -11.81
C LEU A 518 -30.32 7.14 -10.88
N PRO A 519 -29.47 6.81 -9.89
CA PRO A 519 -28.73 7.82 -9.14
C PRO A 519 -27.86 8.73 -10.03
N SER A 520 -27.16 8.17 -11.01
CA SER A 520 -26.35 8.96 -11.96
C SER A 520 -27.18 9.90 -12.82
N LEU A 521 -28.37 9.50 -13.26
CA LEU A 521 -29.24 10.36 -14.08
C LEU A 521 -29.59 11.68 -13.37
N GLN A 522 -29.79 11.65 -12.04
CA GLN A 522 -30.07 12.85 -11.24
C GLN A 522 -28.95 13.91 -11.31
N LEU A 523 -27.73 13.48 -11.63
CA LEU A 523 -26.53 14.32 -11.72
C LEU A 523 -26.19 14.73 -13.15
N ILE A 524 -26.89 14.20 -14.17
CA ILE A 524 -26.65 14.56 -15.56
C ILE A 524 -27.51 15.77 -15.92
N PRO A 525 -26.91 16.89 -16.36
CA PRO A 525 -27.66 18.07 -16.73
C PRO A 525 -28.46 17.79 -18.02
N ALA A 526 -29.79 17.80 -17.90
CA ALA A 526 -30.80 17.68 -18.98
C ALA A 526 -30.31 17.01 -20.28
N ASN A 527 -30.10 15.69 -20.23
CA ASN A 527 -29.72 14.88 -21.39
C ASN A 527 -30.81 13.83 -21.71
N PRO A 528 -31.74 14.13 -22.63
CA PRO A 528 -32.83 13.21 -22.99
C PRO A 528 -32.33 11.90 -23.60
N ALA A 529 -31.17 11.89 -24.27
CA ALA A 529 -30.62 10.69 -24.88
C ALA A 529 -30.22 9.66 -23.82
N VAL A 530 -29.60 10.10 -22.73
CA VAL A 530 -29.26 9.22 -21.61
C VAL A 530 -30.52 8.70 -20.91
N CYS A 531 -31.51 9.57 -20.67
CA CYS A 531 -32.81 9.16 -20.12
C CYS A 531 -33.47 8.06 -20.97
N GLN A 532 -33.45 8.23 -22.30
CA GLN A 532 -34.01 7.24 -23.22
C GLN A 532 -33.26 5.89 -23.17
N GLU A 533 -31.93 5.89 -23.14
CA GLU A 533 -31.14 4.65 -23.07
C GLU A 533 -31.37 3.89 -21.75
N ILE A 534 -31.50 4.62 -20.62
CA ILE A 534 -31.87 4.01 -19.33
C ILE A 534 -33.30 3.44 -19.40
N TRP A 535 -34.24 4.18 -19.99
CA TRP A 535 -35.62 3.73 -20.17
C TRP A 535 -35.71 2.46 -21.02
N GLU A 536 -34.92 2.34 -22.09
CA GLU A 536 -34.88 1.14 -22.92
C GLU A 536 -34.44 -0.11 -22.15
N VAL A 537 -33.63 0.03 -21.11
CA VAL A 537 -33.30 -1.06 -20.18
C VAL A 537 -34.46 -1.30 -19.20
N MET A 538 -34.99 -0.24 -18.59
CA MET A 538 -36.07 -0.33 -17.60
C MET A 538 -37.34 -0.97 -18.18
N ASN A 539 -37.71 -0.64 -19.42
CA ASN A 539 -38.92 -1.11 -20.08
C ASN A 539 -38.93 -2.62 -20.36
N LEU A 540 -37.77 -3.28 -20.24
CA LEU A 540 -37.67 -4.74 -20.30
C LEU A 540 -38.15 -5.42 -19.01
N LEU A 541 -38.24 -4.68 -17.91
CA LEU A 541 -38.61 -5.22 -16.60
C LEU A 541 -40.14 -5.20 -16.39
N PRO A 542 -40.69 -6.17 -15.62
CA PRO A 542 -42.09 -6.16 -15.22
C PRO A 542 -42.49 -4.87 -14.49
N TYR A 543 -43.77 -4.51 -14.59
CA TYR A 543 -44.25 -3.23 -14.05
C TYR A 543 -44.00 -3.12 -12.54
N GLU A 544 -44.16 -4.20 -11.78
CA GLU A 544 -43.99 -4.23 -10.33
C GLU A 544 -42.57 -3.82 -9.92
N VAL A 545 -41.59 -4.26 -10.70
CA VAL A 545 -40.18 -3.94 -10.48
C VAL A 545 -39.91 -2.47 -10.77
N ARG A 546 -40.43 -1.96 -11.89
CA ARG A 546 -40.28 -0.55 -12.26
C ARG A 546 -40.83 0.37 -11.17
N TYR A 547 -42.01 0.07 -10.64
CA TYR A 547 -42.60 0.85 -9.54
C TYR A 547 -41.82 0.70 -8.22
N ARG A 548 -41.25 -0.47 -7.94
CA ARG A 548 -40.34 -0.62 -6.79
C ARG A 548 -39.10 0.26 -6.94
N LEU A 549 -38.47 0.27 -8.13
CA LEU A 549 -37.33 1.14 -8.43
C LEU A 549 -37.69 2.63 -8.31
N TYR A 550 -38.86 3.05 -8.78
CA TYR A 550 -39.33 4.42 -8.59
C TYR A 550 -39.52 4.78 -7.11
N GLY A 551 -40.08 3.86 -6.32
CA GLY A 551 -40.23 4.06 -4.88
C GLY A 551 -38.87 4.15 -4.16
N GLU A 552 -37.88 3.38 -4.59
CA GLU A 552 -36.51 3.46 -4.06
C GLU A 552 -35.82 4.76 -4.44
N TRP A 553 -36.01 5.22 -5.68
CA TRP A 553 -35.49 6.49 -6.19
C TRP A 553 -36.06 7.70 -5.44
N GLU A 554 -37.28 7.61 -4.93
CA GLU A 554 -37.96 8.69 -4.21
C GLU A 554 -37.60 8.76 -2.71
N LYS A 555 -36.95 7.75 -2.13
CA LYS A 555 -36.72 7.70 -0.67
C LYS A 555 -36.00 8.94 -0.14
N ASP A 556 -36.49 9.45 0.99
CA ASP A 556 -35.96 10.67 1.64
C ASP A 556 -34.65 10.44 2.42
N ASP A 557 -34.14 9.21 2.53
CA ASP A 557 -32.94 8.84 3.29
C ASP A 557 -31.64 8.85 2.47
N GLU A 558 -31.56 9.72 1.46
CA GLU A 558 -30.38 9.86 0.60
C GLU A 558 -29.13 10.20 1.42
N ARG A 559 -28.12 9.33 1.34
CA ARG A 559 -26.88 9.45 2.13
C ARG A 559 -25.77 10.13 1.35
N ILE A 560 -25.94 10.28 0.04
CA ILE A 560 -24.92 10.86 -0.85
C ILE A 560 -25.19 12.36 -1.01
N PRO A 561 -24.30 13.26 -0.54
CA PRO A 561 -24.55 14.69 -0.52
C PRO A 561 -24.88 15.29 -1.89
N VAL A 562 -24.16 14.89 -2.94
CA VAL A 562 -24.37 15.42 -4.29
C VAL A 562 -25.72 15.05 -4.89
N VAL A 563 -26.19 13.82 -4.65
CA VAL A 563 -27.51 13.36 -5.11
C VAL A 563 -28.62 14.10 -4.37
N LEU A 564 -28.45 14.28 -3.05
CA LEU A 564 -29.38 15.06 -2.24
C LEU A 564 -29.43 16.52 -2.71
N ALA A 565 -28.28 17.13 -2.99
CA ALA A 565 -28.20 18.49 -3.50
C ALA A 565 -28.93 18.64 -4.84
N ALA A 566 -28.69 17.73 -5.80
CA ALA A 566 -29.38 17.71 -7.08
C ALA A 566 -30.90 17.61 -6.92
N ARG A 567 -31.36 16.75 -6.00
CA ARG A 567 -32.78 16.59 -5.69
C ARG A 567 -33.40 17.86 -5.11
N GLN A 568 -32.75 18.48 -4.12
CA GLN A 568 -33.27 19.71 -3.50
C GLN A 568 -33.27 20.89 -4.47
N THR A 569 -32.24 21.01 -5.31
CA THR A 569 -32.17 22.02 -6.37
C THR A 569 -33.29 21.82 -7.39
N ALA A 570 -33.48 20.60 -7.91
CA ALA A 570 -34.58 20.30 -8.84
C ALA A 570 -35.96 20.62 -8.23
N LYS A 571 -36.16 20.30 -6.94
CA LYS A 571 -37.39 20.62 -6.21
C LYS A 571 -37.61 22.13 -6.06
N LEU A 572 -36.56 22.89 -5.73
CA LEU A 572 -36.62 24.35 -5.61
C LEU A 572 -36.90 25.01 -6.96
N ASP A 573 -36.20 24.62 -8.01
CA ASP A 573 -36.37 25.21 -9.34
C ASP A 573 -37.74 24.87 -9.93
N THR A 574 -38.22 23.64 -9.72
CA THR A 574 -39.60 23.27 -10.09
C THR A 574 -40.61 24.18 -9.41
N ARG A 575 -40.46 24.45 -8.11
CA ARG A 575 -41.34 25.40 -7.39
C ARG A 575 -41.24 26.82 -7.95
N ARG A 576 -40.04 27.30 -8.30
CA ARG A 576 -39.82 28.63 -8.89
C ARG A 576 -40.54 28.77 -10.24
N ILE A 577 -40.45 27.75 -11.09
CA ILE A 577 -41.12 27.73 -12.39
C ILE A 577 -42.64 27.71 -12.22
N LEU A 578 -43.16 26.80 -11.38
CA LEU A 578 -44.61 26.64 -11.19
C LEU A 578 -45.27 27.90 -10.64
N LYS A 579 -44.60 28.65 -9.74
CA LYS A 579 -45.09 29.96 -9.23
C LYS A 579 -45.34 31.00 -10.33
N ARG A 580 -44.69 30.86 -11.50
CA ARG A 580 -44.74 31.82 -12.60
C ARG A 580 -45.35 31.23 -13.86
N LEU A 581 -45.80 29.97 -13.82
CA LEU A 581 -46.34 29.26 -14.98
C LEU A 581 -47.72 29.83 -15.35
N ALA A 582 -47.80 30.45 -16.52
CA ALA A 582 -49.01 31.00 -17.08
C ALA A 582 -49.13 30.65 -18.57
N LYS A 583 -50.30 30.91 -19.17
CA LYS A 583 -50.55 30.61 -20.59
C LYS A 583 -49.61 31.38 -21.53
N GLU A 584 -49.16 32.57 -21.13
CA GLU A 584 -48.35 33.47 -21.95
C GLU A 584 -46.87 33.03 -22.04
N ASN A 585 -46.32 32.44 -20.98
CA ASN A 585 -44.92 32.03 -20.88
C ASN A 585 -44.73 30.49 -20.91
N LEU A 586 -45.82 29.75 -21.16
CA LEU A 586 -45.90 28.29 -21.21
C LEU A 586 -44.81 27.63 -22.07
N LYS A 587 -44.47 28.19 -23.24
CA LYS A 587 -43.48 27.56 -24.14
C LYS A 587 -42.08 27.57 -23.53
N GLN A 588 -41.67 28.67 -22.91
CA GLN A 588 -40.35 28.82 -22.30
C GLN A 588 -40.28 28.02 -21.00
N LEU A 589 -41.22 28.28 -20.08
CA LEU A 589 -41.26 27.61 -18.77
C LEU A 589 -41.58 26.11 -18.88
N GLY A 590 -42.41 25.69 -19.84
CA GLY A 590 -42.70 24.28 -20.06
C GLY A 590 -41.49 23.48 -20.54
N ARG A 591 -40.67 24.04 -21.44
CA ARG A 591 -39.38 23.42 -21.84
C ARG A 591 -38.41 23.34 -20.67
N MET A 592 -38.44 24.32 -19.78
CA MET A 592 -37.61 24.35 -18.58
C MET A 592 -38.01 23.29 -17.56
N VAL A 593 -39.32 23.08 -17.35
CA VAL A 593 -39.84 21.95 -16.56
C VAL A 593 -39.41 20.62 -17.19
N ALA A 594 -39.52 20.48 -18.51
CA ALA A 594 -39.12 19.25 -19.20
C ALA A 594 -37.62 18.96 -19.01
N LYS A 595 -36.75 19.97 -19.13
CA LYS A 595 -35.31 19.82 -18.84
C LYS A 595 -35.03 19.32 -17.43
N LEU A 596 -35.74 19.84 -16.43
CA LEU A 596 -35.62 19.36 -15.04
C LEU A 596 -36.13 17.93 -14.90
N ALA A 597 -37.25 17.60 -15.55
CA ALA A 597 -37.84 16.26 -15.51
C ALA A 597 -36.92 15.21 -16.15
N HIS A 598 -36.22 15.53 -17.23
CA HIS A 598 -35.25 14.60 -17.86
C HIS A 598 -34.10 14.19 -16.92
N ALA A 599 -33.73 15.06 -15.97
CA ALA A 599 -32.69 14.76 -14.99
C ALA A 599 -33.27 14.14 -13.71
N ASN A 600 -34.37 14.70 -13.20
CA ASN A 600 -34.95 14.34 -11.90
C ASN A 600 -36.47 14.11 -12.01
N PRO A 601 -36.94 13.08 -12.75
CA PRO A 601 -38.35 12.94 -13.11
C PRO A 601 -39.26 12.76 -11.89
N MET A 602 -38.86 11.90 -10.95
CA MET A 602 -39.64 11.60 -9.75
C MET A 602 -39.86 12.84 -8.88
N THR A 603 -38.80 13.60 -8.61
CA THR A 603 -38.86 14.79 -7.75
C THR A 603 -39.68 15.91 -8.39
N VAL A 604 -39.50 16.13 -9.69
CA VAL A 604 -40.20 17.17 -10.45
C VAL A 604 -41.69 16.84 -10.52
N LEU A 605 -42.04 15.63 -10.96
CA LEU A 605 -43.43 15.20 -11.10
C LEU A 605 -44.18 15.19 -9.76
N ARG A 606 -43.54 14.69 -8.69
CA ARG A 606 -44.11 14.77 -7.34
C ARG A 606 -44.42 16.21 -6.96
N THR A 607 -43.46 17.12 -7.15
CA THR A 607 -43.61 18.54 -6.79
C THR A 607 -44.75 19.20 -7.58
N ILE A 608 -44.88 18.85 -8.86
CA ILE A 608 -45.96 19.31 -9.73
C ILE A 608 -47.32 18.81 -9.25
N VAL A 609 -47.44 17.51 -8.94
CA VAL A 609 -48.69 16.91 -8.45
C VAL A 609 -49.15 17.59 -7.16
N HIS A 610 -48.27 17.78 -6.18
CA HIS A 610 -48.61 18.48 -4.92
C HIS A 610 -49.10 19.92 -5.17
N GLN A 611 -48.56 20.60 -6.19
CA GLN A 611 -48.99 21.94 -6.56
C GLN A 611 -50.35 21.96 -7.27
N ILE A 612 -50.61 20.98 -8.14
CA ILE A 612 -51.92 20.83 -8.80
C ILE A 612 -53.02 20.50 -7.79
N GLU A 613 -52.73 19.62 -6.83
CA GLU A 613 -53.67 19.26 -5.77
C GLU A 613 -54.06 20.48 -4.92
N ALA A 614 -53.11 21.37 -4.66
CA ALA A 614 -53.35 22.61 -3.93
C ALA A 614 -54.06 23.69 -4.78
N TYR A 615 -53.78 23.78 -6.10
CA TYR A 615 -54.26 24.85 -6.96
C TYR A 615 -54.79 24.31 -8.31
N ARG A 616 -56.11 24.21 -8.44
CA ARG A 616 -56.77 23.65 -9.63
C ARG A 616 -56.56 24.46 -10.92
N ASP A 617 -56.36 25.77 -10.81
CA ASP A 617 -56.19 26.66 -11.97
C ASP A 617 -54.87 26.39 -12.72
N MET A 618 -53.93 25.67 -12.11
CA MET A 618 -52.66 25.28 -12.73
C MET A 618 -52.75 24.03 -13.61
N ILE A 619 -53.88 23.29 -13.62
CA ILE A 619 -54.01 22.03 -14.36
C ILE A 619 -53.75 22.22 -15.86
N THR A 620 -54.42 23.18 -16.49
CA THR A 620 -54.31 23.40 -17.95
C THR A 620 -52.91 23.83 -18.40
N PRO A 621 -52.26 24.84 -17.77
CA PRO A 621 -50.88 25.17 -18.07
C PRO A 621 -49.90 24.01 -17.88
N VAL A 622 -50.07 23.19 -16.82
CA VAL A 622 -49.15 22.08 -16.57
C VAL A 622 -49.33 20.96 -17.60
N VAL A 623 -50.56 20.58 -17.92
CA VAL A 623 -50.84 19.56 -18.96
C VAL A 623 -50.27 20.00 -20.31
N ASP A 624 -50.37 21.28 -20.64
CA ASP A 624 -49.76 21.80 -21.87
C ASP A 624 -48.22 21.83 -21.81
N ALA A 625 -47.61 21.97 -20.63
CA ALA A 625 -46.16 21.89 -20.45
C ALA A 625 -45.63 20.45 -20.61
N PHE A 626 -46.42 19.44 -20.24
CA PHE A 626 -46.06 18.02 -20.40
C PHE A 626 -45.90 17.56 -21.85
N LYS A 627 -46.39 18.35 -22.84
CA LYS A 627 -46.12 18.10 -24.26
C LYS A 627 -44.62 18.07 -24.62
N TYR A 628 -43.76 18.61 -23.76
CA TYR A 628 -42.31 18.64 -23.96
C TYR A 628 -41.57 17.50 -23.23
N LEU A 629 -42.26 16.63 -22.48
CA LEU A 629 -41.67 15.45 -21.84
C LEU A 629 -41.46 14.31 -22.84
N THR A 630 -40.45 13.46 -22.59
CA THR A 630 -40.21 12.25 -23.40
C THR A 630 -40.90 11.04 -22.76
N GLN A 631 -41.05 9.94 -23.52
CA GLN A 631 -41.69 8.70 -23.05
C GLN A 631 -41.09 8.16 -21.75
N GLY A 632 -39.77 8.29 -21.56
CA GLY A 632 -39.08 7.89 -20.34
C GLY A 632 -39.48 8.69 -19.09
N ASP A 633 -39.92 9.94 -19.26
CA ASP A 633 -40.44 10.76 -18.16
C ASP A 633 -41.95 10.58 -17.95
N ASP A 634 -42.69 10.27 -19.02
CA ASP A 634 -44.16 10.32 -19.07
C ASP A 634 -44.84 8.97 -18.72
N GLU A 635 -44.24 7.82 -19.09
CA GLU A 635 -44.86 6.50 -18.90
C GLU A 635 -44.63 5.84 -17.52
N GLY A 636 -43.76 6.40 -16.66
CA GLY A 636 -43.50 5.85 -15.33
C GLY A 636 -44.51 6.31 -14.26
N PRO A 637 -44.46 7.56 -13.78
CA PRO A 637 -45.20 7.96 -12.56
C PRO A 637 -46.69 8.27 -12.80
N LEU A 638 -47.07 8.71 -14.00
CA LEU A 638 -48.41 9.27 -14.26
C LEU A 638 -49.47 8.22 -14.65
N ARG A 639 -49.06 7.04 -15.12
CA ARG A 639 -50.02 6.01 -15.59
C ARG A 639 -50.74 5.28 -14.44
N GLY A 640 -50.20 5.28 -13.23
CA GLY A 640 -50.85 4.72 -12.04
C GLY A 640 -52.02 5.54 -11.50
N MET A 641 -52.17 6.81 -11.89
CA MET A 641 -53.32 7.64 -11.51
C MET A 641 -54.50 7.52 -12.49
N ARG A 642 -54.29 6.98 -13.69
CA ARG A 642 -55.38 6.57 -14.57
C ARG A 642 -55.67 5.10 -14.27
N GLY A 643 -56.74 4.86 -13.51
CA GLY A 643 -57.35 3.54 -13.37
C GLY A 643 -57.90 3.02 -14.71
N GLU A 644 -57.02 2.77 -15.67
CA GLU A 644 -57.35 2.02 -16.87
C GLU A 644 -57.05 0.55 -16.59
N SER A 645 -58.14 -0.15 -16.26
CA SER A 645 -58.25 -1.59 -16.38
C SER A 645 -57.60 -2.07 -17.68
N SER A 646 -56.69 -3.02 -17.55
CA SER A 646 -56.16 -3.84 -18.64
C SER A 646 -57.25 -4.27 -19.65
N PRO A 647 -56.96 -4.30 -20.96
CA PRO A 647 -57.77 -5.10 -21.85
C PRO A 647 -57.55 -6.56 -21.47
N LYS A 648 -58.66 -7.23 -21.13
CA LYS A 648 -58.74 -8.66 -20.87
C LYS A 648 -57.94 -9.44 -21.93
N CYS A 649 -57.00 -10.27 -21.49
CA CYS A 649 -56.76 -11.57 -22.08
C CYS A 649 -57.49 -12.60 -21.22
#